data_AF-A0A0P7W3U6-F1
#
_entry.id   AF-A0A0P7W3U6-F1
#
_cell.length_a   1.000
_cell.length_b   1.000
_cell.length_c   1.000
_cell.angle_alpha   90.00
_cell.angle_beta   90.00
_cell.angle_gamma   90.00
#
_symmetry.space_group_name_H-M   'P 1'
#
loop_
_entity.id
_entity.type
_entity.pdbx_description
1 polymer ?
#
loop_
_entity_poly.entity_id
_entity_poly.type
_entity_poly.pdbx_seq_one_letter_code
_entity_poly.pdbx_strand_id
1 'polypeptide(L)'
;MRIFLHIGPDAAASERMQRILDTKRDQLRSKGVLYARSPGARNHTRLFMAVTDPENVDSLRFNRGFIPPEKQRVLLDDVAQSLNHEVAQHRPDTLVLSAHQLGCTLFSRSELERLRALLRPLSDDIRIVAHLDDPARMLARRYATQLIEGRARSLDLELGLLGAEDFWQAALETRPAPDPQAGRFGEVQGACYWLDFKRLQTEWEAVFGTGSMQYHSLDLPRLYSADGTEMLRAAFDITDTIGKAETEDIPADPPAAWLSRCRLFNDAVLRLLAKKEVILPRQLWRKFLSEIWVDGAPVAAGSLSALSARFEKDIKALCKAHPGLDPATMKRDRKLPEWTEADPTGGFRATQYLMAFRWRINQANKQELANKAAELARLENDTPQAVAQAAEGQAITLPQEVDKVLSPSARKVMPPLAKQNFVKLQRSSFAPHNRLGAMNEEELAAAYTPVPPRTLPDGSSGNVIVGCMKNEAPYILEWVAYHRAIGVDNFLIYTNDCTDGTAEILDRLQEMGVLQHRNNDIWKGNSPQQYALNQALKEDVIRNAEWIIHIDVDEFINVRCGNGTLSDFFERVPEATNVAMTWRLFGHNGVTRLSDTFVVEQFDTCAPKFCPKPHTVWGFKTMFRNIGAYEKISCHRPNKLDETLRSRVKWVNGSGHDMTAEVADNGWRNSKKSVGYDLLQLNHYALRSAESFLIKRQRGRALHVDRSIGINYWIRMDWSDFRDITIKRNIPRLRAEYDRLMADDTLRAWHQKGLAWHRAKADALHEVPEFRELYEQALDLKLTETERVAYALALDMES
;
A
#
# COMPACT_ATOMS: atom_id res chain seq x y z
N MET A 1 26.76 -14.93 -11.17
CA MET A 1 25.92 -13.75 -10.90
C MET A 1 26.77 -12.68 -10.23
N ARG A 2 26.72 -11.42 -10.69
CA ARG A 2 27.33 -10.26 -10.01
C ARG A 2 26.32 -9.61 -9.07
N ILE A 3 26.74 -9.17 -7.89
CA ILE A 3 25.91 -8.41 -6.94
C ILE A 3 26.36 -6.95 -6.94
N PHE A 4 25.47 -6.03 -7.29
CA PHE A 4 25.65 -4.61 -7.02
C PHE A 4 24.94 -4.23 -5.73
N LEU A 5 25.71 -3.87 -4.72
CA LEU A 5 25.22 -3.34 -3.46
C LEU A 5 25.32 -1.82 -3.46
N HIS A 6 24.21 -1.16 -3.76
CA HIS A 6 24.08 0.29 -3.72
C HIS A 6 23.89 0.78 -2.27
N ILE A 7 24.89 1.50 -1.77
CA ILE A 7 24.94 2.01 -0.39
C ILE A 7 24.66 3.51 -0.31
N GLY A 8 24.40 4.17 -1.46
CA GLY A 8 24.42 5.61 -1.70
C GLY A 8 24.01 6.48 -0.50
N PRO A 9 24.92 7.26 0.11
CA PRO A 9 24.66 7.94 1.39
C PRO A 9 23.66 9.11 1.29
N ASP A 10 23.33 9.58 0.08
CA ASP A 10 22.26 10.54 -0.15
C ASP A 10 20.89 9.84 -0.20
N ALA A 11 20.05 10.08 0.81
CA ALA A 11 18.78 9.41 0.97
C ALA A 11 17.77 9.77 -0.14
N ALA A 12 17.69 11.05 -0.53
CA ALA A 12 16.72 11.53 -1.50
C ALA A 12 17.04 11.04 -2.92
N ALA A 13 18.32 11.10 -3.30
CA ALA A 13 18.78 10.53 -4.57
C ALA A 13 18.57 9.01 -4.61
N SER A 14 18.94 8.31 -3.54
CA SER A 14 18.75 6.86 -3.45
C SER A 14 17.28 6.46 -3.56
N GLU A 15 16.36 7.20 -2.92
CA GLU A 15 14.92 6.94 -3.03
C GLU A 15 14.43 7.09 -4.47
N ARG A 16 14.91 8.11 -5.19
CA ARG A 16 14.59 8.32 -6.60
C ARG A 16 15.13 7.20 -7.48
N MET A 17 16.38 6.78 -7.28
CA MET A 17 16.97 5.64 -7.99
C MET A 17 16.17 4.35 -7.74
N GLN A 18 15.79 4.10 -6.49
CA GLN A 18 14.97 2.97 -6.08
C GLN A 18 13.57 2.98 -6.73
N ARG A 19 12.93 4.15 -6.91
CA ARG A 19 11.68 4.27 -7.69
C ARG A 19 11.87 3.83 -9.13
N ILE A 20 12.92 4.31 -9.78
CA ILE A 20 13.18 3.96 -11.18
C ILE A 20 13.44 2.46 -11.30
N LEU A 21 14.28 1.88 -10.44
CA LEU A 21 14.55 0.43 -10.44
C LEU A 21 13.28 -0.41 -10.20
N ASP A 22 12.42 0.01 -9.26
CA ASP A 22 11.14 -0.66 -8.96
C ASP A 22 10.18 -0.60 -10.17
N THR A 23 9.99 0.58 -10.75
CA THR A 23 9.16 0.78 -11.95
C THR A 23 9.68 0.01 -13.17
N LYS A 24 11.01 -0.17 -13.28
CA LYS A 24 11.64 -0.91 -14.38
C LYS A 24 11.90 -2.38 -14.08
N ARG A 25 11.43 -2.91 -12.95
CA ARG A 25 11.76 -4.26 -12.48
C ARG A 25 11.50 -5.37 -13.49
N ASP A 26 10.36 -5.37 -14.16
CA ASP A 26 10.04 -6.42 -15.13
C ASP A 26 10.91 -6.34 -16.39
N GLN A 27 11.25 -5.13 -16.82
CA GLN A 27 12.19 -4.90 -17.92
C GLN A 27 13.60 -5.35 -17.54
N LEU A 28 14.07 -4.98 -16.35
CA LEU A 28 15.34 -5.45 -15.79
C LEU A 28 15.40 -6.99 -15.75
N ARG A 29 14.33 -7.63 -15.25
CA ARG A 29 14.25 -9.09 -15.17
C ARG A 29 14.33 -9.75 -16.54
N SER A 30 13.69 -9.17 -17.56
CA SER A 30 13.78 -9.68 -18.94
C SER A 30 15.20 -9.61 -19.53
N LYS A 31 16.09 -8.85 -18.90
CA LYS A 31 17.50 -8.62 -19.29
C LYS A 31 18.50 -9.27 -18.34
N GLY A 32 18.07 -10.25 -17.54
CA GLY A 32 18.94 -10.95 -16.59
C GLY A 32 19.31 -10.14 -15.35
N VAL A 33 18.70 -8.98 -15.11
CA VAL A 33 18.94 -8.12 -13.94
C VAL A 33 17.81 -8.25 -12.94
N LEU A 34 18.11 -8.77 -11.75
CA LEU A 34 17.17 -8.87 -10.64
C LEU A 34 17.32 -7.67 -9.71
N TYR A 35 16.33 -6.79 -9.68
CA TYR A 35 16.13 -5.88 -8.55
C TYR A 35 15.21 -6.55 -7.52
N ALA A 36 15.80 -7.10 -6.46
CA ALA A 36 15.13 -8.00 -5.53
C ALA A 36 13.87 -7.41 -4.88
N ARG A 37 12.93 -8.27 -4.48
CA ARG A 37 11.74 -7.91 -3.69
C ARG A 37 11.86 -8.34 -2.25
N SER A 38 12.53 -9.46 -1.98
CA SER A 38 12.57 -10.10 -0.66
C SER A 38 13.11 -9.21 0.48
N PRO A 39 14.16 -8.37 0.30
CA PRO A 39 14.61 -7.47 1.35
C PRO A 39 13.76 -6.17 1.45
N GLY A 40 12.73 -6.05 0.62
CA GLY A 40 11.76 -4.97 0.54
C GLY A 40 11.47 -4.57 -0.91
N ALA A 41 10.19 -4.50 -1.28
CA ALA A 41 9.78 -4.36 -2.68
C ALA A 41 10.25 -3.06 -3.38
N ARG A 42 10.53 -1.98 -2.64
CA ARG A 42 11.01 -0.72 -3.25
C ARG A 42 12.38 -0.29 -2.73
N ASN A 43 12.68 -0.55 -1.46
CA ASN A 43 13.97 -0.30 -0.83
C ASN A 43 14.36 -1.51 0.02
N HIS A 44 15.66 -1.77 0.17
CA HIS A 44 16.13 -2.97 0.86
C HIS A 44 16.45 -2.71 2.32
N THR A 45 15.58 -1.97 3.02
CA THR A 45 15.80 -1.59 4.42
C THR A 45 15.84 -2.79 5.38
N ARG A 46 15.23 -3.92 5.03
CA ARG A 46 15.35 -5.17 5.83
C ARG A 46 16.78 -5.68 5.83
N LEU A 47 17.50 -5.54 4.71
CA LEU A 47 18.91 -5.92 4.61
C LEU A 47 19.76 -5.12 5.60
N PHE A 48 19.55 -3.79 5.68
CA PHE A 48 20.23 -2.94 6.66
C PHE A 48 19.90 -3.35 8.10
N MET A 49 18.62 -3.46 8.46
CA MET A 49 18.22 -3.80 9.83
C MET A 49 18.72 -5.18 10.27
N ALA A 50 18.84 -6.12 9.34
CA ALA A 50 19.35 -7.47 9.59
C ALA A 50 20.84 -7.47 9.99
N VAL A 51 21.63 -6.50 9.52
CA VAL A 51 23.09 -6.56 9.63
C VAL A 51 23.70 -5.59 10.64
N THR A 52 22.95 -4.62 11.17
CA THR A 52 23.48 -3.67 12.18
C THR A 52 23.91 -4.36 13.47
N ASP A 53 24.82 -3.77 14.22
CA ASP A 53 25.22 -4.34 15.51
C ASP A 53 24.04 -4.29 16.52
N PRO A 54 23.82 -5.34 17.33
CA PRO A 54 22.70 -5.38 18.27
C PRO A 54 22.67 -4.20 19.25
N GLU A 55 23.84 -3.77 19.72
CA GLU A 55 24.01 -2.64 20.65
C GLU A 55 23.83 -1.27 19.98
N ASN A 56 24.03 -1.19 18.65
CA ASN A 56 23.87 0.03 17.85
C ASN A 56 22.41 0.17 17.40
N VAL A 57 21.50 0.38 18.35
CA VAL A 57 20.08 0.53 18.07
C VAL A 57 19.83 1.82 17.30
N ASP A 58 19.57 1.69 16.00
CA ASP A 58 19.21 2.80 15.12
C ASP A 58 17.71 3.14 15.18
N SER A 59 17.37 4.32 14.69
CA SER A 59 16.00 4.83 14.65
C SER A 59 15.05 3.97 13.82
N LEU A 60 15.52 3.31 12.76
CA LEU A 60 14.69 2.45 11.92
C LEU A 60 14.37 1.13 12.63
N ARG A 61 15.36 0.47 13.26
CA ARG A 61 15.14 -0.73 14.10
C ARG A 61 14.21 -0.46 15.26
N PHE A 62 14.36 0.69 15.93
CA PHE A 62 13.44 1.12 16.98
C PHE A 62 12.00 1.22 16.45
N ASN A 63 11.80 1.97 15.36
CA ASN A 63 10.47 2.21 14.80
C ASN A 63 9.81 0.94 14.22
N ARG A 64 10.60 -0.06 13.83
CA ARG A 64 10.12 -1.33 13.25
C ARG A 64 10.05 -2.48 14.27
N GLY A 65 10.47 -2.26 15.52
CA GLY A 65 10.39 -3.25 16.59
C GLY A 65 11.46 -4.35 16.54
N PHE A 66 12.61 -4.07 15.90
CA PHE A 66 13.76 -4.98 15.78
C PHE A 66 14.92 -4.62 16.72
N ILE A 67 14.63 -3.95 17.83
CA ILE A 67 15.61 -3.67 18.90
C ILE A 67 16.16 -4.98 19.49
N PRO A 68 15.31 -5.96 19.87
CA PRO A 68 15.82 -7.14 20.56
C PRO A 68 16.74 -7.97 19.65
N PRO A 69 17.93 -8.40 20.13
CA PRO A 69 18.92 -9.13 19.32
C PRO A 69 18.35 -10.41 18.68
N GLU A 70 17.45 -11.11 19.35
CA GLU A 70 16.79 -12.31 18.86
C GLU A 70 15.88 -12.03 17.66
N LYS A 71 15.12 -10.92 17.70
CA LYS A 71 14.28 -10.50 16.57
C LYS A 71 15.13 -10.08 15.37
N GLN A 72 16.26 -9.45 15.63
CA GLN A 72 17.22 -9.10 14.59
C GLN A 72 17.84 -10.34 13.96
N ARG A 73 18.21 -11.35 14.76
CA ARG A 73 18.74 -12.62 14.25
C ARG A 73 17.73 -13.33 13.34
N VAL A 74 16.47 -13.40 13.77
CA VAL A 74 15.39 -13.96 12.93
C VAL A 74 15.23 -13.18 11.63
N LEU A 75 15.32 -11.85 11.67
CA LEU A 75 15.27 -11.02 10.46
C LEU A 75 16.46 -11.30 9.53
N LEU A 76 17.66 -11.50 10.07
CA LEU A 76 18.85 -11.87 9.30
C LEU A 76 18.65 -13.19 8.57
N ASP A 77 18.16 -14.22 9.26
CA ASP A 77 17.93 -15.55 8.69
C ASP A 77 16.83 -15.50 7.62
N ASP A 78 15.74 -14.79 7.88
CA ASP A 78 14.62 -14.62 6.95
C ASP A 78 15.02 -13.87 5.66
N VAL A 79 15.79 -12.78 5.79
CA VAL A 79 16.31 -12.04 4.62
C VAL A 79 17.26 -12.92 3.82
N ALA A 80 18.15 -13.66 4.48
CA ALA A 80 19.06 -14.57 3.81
C ALA A 80 18.30 -15.68 3.05
N GLN A 81 17.34 -16.35 3.68
CA GLN A 81 16.56 -17.42 3.06
C GLN A 81 15.71 -16.91 1.89
N SER A 82 14.99 -15.81 2.09
CA SER A 82 14.10 -15.24 1.07
C SER A 82 14.88 -14.75 -0.16
N LEU A 83 16.04 -14.14 0.06
CA LEU A 83 16.91 -13.68 -1.03
C LEU A 83 17.54 -14.86 -1.79
N ASN A 84 17.98 -15.91 -1.08
CA ASN A 84 18.44 -17.15 -1.72
C ASN A 84 17.34 -17.80 -2.57
N HIS A 85 16.12 -17.86 -2.06
CA HIS A 85 14.98 -18.41 -2.81
C HIS A 85 14.67 -17.59 -4.08
N GLU A 86 14.61 -16.27 -3.96
CA GLU A 86 14.33 -15.37 -5.08
C GLU A 86 15.41 -15.46 -6.18
N VAL A 87 16.69 -15.50 -5.79
CA VAL A 87 17.81 -15.68 -6.72
C VAL A 87 17.77 -17.06 -7.38
N ALA A 88 17.49 -18.12 -6.63
CA ALA A 88 17.39 -19.47 -7.16
C ALA A 88 16.23 -19.62 -8.17
N GLN A 89 15.11 -18.94 -7.91
CA GLN A 89 13.93 -18.93 -8.76
C GLN A 89 14.20 -18.21 -10.10
N HIS A 90 14.87 -17.05 -10.07
CA HIS A 90 15.03 -16.21 -11.25
C HIS A 90 16.36 -16.38 -11.98
N ARG A 91 17.36 -16.98 -11.33
CA ARG A 91 18.71 -17.23 -11.86
C ARG A 91 19.31 -16.04 -12.65
N PRO A 92 19.36 -14.83 -12.06
CA PRO A 92 19.81 -13.65 -12.78
C PRO A 92 21.33 -13.65 -12.99
N ASP A 93 21.77 -12.91 -14.01
CA ASP A 93 23.18 -12.60 -14.25
C ASP A 93 23.67 -11.52 -13.27
N THR A 94 22.79 -10.56 -12.95
CA THR A 94 23.06 -9.42 -12.08
C THR A 94 21.99 -9.29 -11.00
N LEU A 95 22.39 -9.15 -9.75
CA LEU A 95 21.52 -8.81 -8.61
C LEU A 95 21.82 -7.39 -8.15
N VAL A 96 20.80 -6.52 -8.12
CA VAL A 96 20.92 -5.15 -7.59
C VAL A 96 20.23 -5.08 -6.24
N LEU A 97 20.97 -4.65 -5.23
CA LEU A 97 20.48 -4.37 -3.88
C LEU A 97 20.68 -2.89 -3.54
N SER A 98 19.69 -2.21 -2.98
CA SER A 98 19.78 -0.77 -2.70
C SER A 98 19.21 -0.37 -1.34
N ALA A 99 20.06 0.17 -0.47
CA ALA A 99 19.68 0.74 0.81
C ALA A 99 20.70 1.82 1.24
N HIS A 100 20.27 3.09 1.24
CA HIS A 100 21.14 4.23 1.57
C HIS A 100 21.70 4.17 3.00
N GLN A 101 20.96 3.51 3.91
CA GLN A 101 21.39 3.35 5.29
C GLN A 101 22.74 2.63 5.37
N LEU A 102 22.99 1.68 4.45
CA LEU A 102 24.25 0.94 4.44
C LEU A 102 25.46 1.89 4.43
N GLY A 103 25.45 2.92 3.58
CA GLY A 103 26.59 3.83 3.43
C GLY A 103 26.65 4.96 4.46
N CYS A 104 25.54 5.29 5.12
CA CYS A 104 25.50 6.41 6.08
C CYS A 104 25.39 5.98 7.55
N THR A 105 25.09 4.72 7.84
CA THR A 105 24.93 4.22 9.22
C THR A 105 25.74 2.98 9.57
N LEU A 106 26.19 2.14 8.63
CA LEU A 106 27.11 1.04 8.94
C LEU A 106 28.54 1.55 8.99
N PHE A 107 29.18 1.45 10.15
CA PHE A 107 30.54 1.93 10.37
C PHE A 107 31.44 0.90 11.05
N SER A 108 30.88 -0.14 11.66
CA SER A 108 31.69 -1.13 12.34
C SER A 108 32.16 -2.24 11.38
N ARG A 109 33.33 -2.80 11.68
CA ARG A 109 33.88 -3.95 10.97
C ARG A 109 32.93 -5.15 11.01
N SER A 110 32.30 -5.40 12.16
CA SER A 110 31.37 -6.51 12.37
C SER A 110 30.09 -6.39 11.55
N GLU A 111 29.55 -5.18 11.39
CA GLU A 111 28.38 -4.91 10.55
C GLU A 111 28.65 -5.25 9.08
N LEU A 112 29.80 -4.78 8.55
CA LEU A 112 30.21 -5.04 7.18
C LEU A 112 30.51 -6.53 6.93
N GLU A 113 31.20 -7.19 7.87
CA GLU A 113 31.48 -8.63 7.77
C GLU A 113 30.20 -9.48 7.81
N ARG A 114 29.22 -9.09 8.62
CA ARG A 114 27.90 -9.74 8.67
C ARG A 114 27.12 -9.56 7.37
N LEU A 115 27.16 -8.37 6.79
CA LEU A 115 26.56 -8.10 5.47
C LEU A 115 27.23 -8.93 4.37
N ARG A 116 28.56 -8.99 4.35
CA ARG A 116 29.30 -9.85 3.43
C ARG A 116 28.94 -11.32 3.63
N ALA A 117 28.87 -11.79 4.87
CA ALA A 117 28.52 -13.17 5.18
C ALA A 117 27.11 -13.55 4.72
N LEU A 118 26.14 -12.62 4.78
CA LEU A 118 24.78 -12.82 4.26
C LEU A 118 24.76 -12.95 2.73
N LEU A 119 25.58 -12.16 2.02
CA LEU A 119 25.59 -12.12 0.55
C LEU A 119 26.48 -13.19 -0.09
N ARG A 120 27.53 -13.62 0.61
CA ARG A 120 28.53 -14.59 0.10
C ARG A 120 27.94 -15.90 -0.44
N PRO A 121 26.89 -16.51 0.16
CA PRO A 121 26.26 -17.70 -0.40
C PRO A 121 25.68 -17.52 -1.82
N LEU A 122 25.37 -16.27 -2.20
CA LEU A 122 24.82 -15.93 -3.51
C LEU A 122 25.91 -15.71 -4.56
N SER A 123 26.99 -15.03 -4.18
CA SER A 123 28.14 -14.74 -5.05
C SER A 123 29.32 -14.18 -4.27
N ASP A 124 30.53 -14.45 -4.76
CA ASP A 124 31.76 -13.77 -4.33
C ASP A 124 32.05 -12.49 -5.15
N ASP A 125 31.41 -12.27 -6.31
CA ASP A 125 31.54 -11.04 -7.12
C ASP A 125 30.55 -9.97 -6.63
N ILE A 126 30.93 -9.25 -5.58
CA ILE A 126 30.16 -8.17 -4.96
C ILE A 126 30.81 -6.82 -5.26
N ARG A 127 30.06 -5.91 -5.89
CA ARG A 127 30.44 -4.53 -6.19
C ARG A 127 29.65 -3.58 -5.30
N ILE A 128 30.35 -2.66 -4.64
CA ILE A 128 29.75 -1.65 -3.78
C ILE A 128 29.62 -0.37 -4.60
N VAL A 129 28.40 0.13 -4.77
CA VAL A 129 28.11 1.30 -5.60
C VAL A 129 27.64 2.45 -4.72
N ALA A 130 28.21 3.63 -4.89
CA ALA A 130 27.73 4.84 -4.23
C ALA A 130 27.77 6.05 -5.17
N HIS A 131 26.70 6.86 -5.09
CA HIS A 131 26.60 8.13 -5.81
C HIS A 131 26.97 9.29 -4.88
N LEU A 132 27.94 10.09 -5.31
CA LEU A 132 28.56 11.15 -4.52
C LEU A 132 28.41 12.52 -5.18
N ASP A 133 28.38 13.54 -4.34
CA ASP A 133 28.42 14.95 -4.69
C ASP A 133 29.50 15.61 -3.80
N ASP A 134 29.73 16.90 -3.98
CA ASP A 134 30.59 17.67 -3.09
C ASP A 134 30.15 17.49 -1.60
N PRO A 135 31.09 17.25 -0.67
CA PRO A 135 30.77 16.99 0.74
C PRO A 135 29.90 18.07 1.41
N ALA A 136 30.07 19.34 1.05
CA ALA A 136 29.25 20.42 1.61
C ALA A 136 27.79 20.34 1.15
N ARG A 137 27.56 20.01 -0.12
CA ARG A 137 26.21 19.78 -0.66
C ARG A 137 25.54 18.56 0.01
N MET A 138 26.28 17.46 0.14
CA MET A 138 25.77 16.26 0.81
C MET A 138 25.49 16.49 2.30
N LEU A 139 26.37 17.23 3.01
CA LEU A 139 26.16 17.57 4.41
C LEU A 139 24.92 18.44 4.60
N ALA A 140 24.69 19.45 3.77
CA ALA A 140 23.50 20.30 3.87
C ALA A 140 22.19 19.49 3.79
N ARG A 141 22.09 18.58 2.81
CA ARG A 141 20.93 17.69 2.64
C ARG A 141 20.79 16.68 3.79
N ARG A 142 21.90 16.09 4.24
CA ARG A 142 21.89 15.15 5.38
C ARG A 142 21.51 15.85 6.69
N TYR A 143 22.02 17.06 6.94
CA TYR A 143 21.72 17.83 8.13
C TYR A 143 20.23 18.13 8.24
N ALA A 144 19.60 18.54 7.14
CA ALA A 144 18.14 18.71 7.09
C ALA A 144 17.39 17.42 7.47
N THR A 145 17.81 16.28 6.91
CA THR A 145 17.21 14.97 7.20
C THR A 145 17.38 14.60 8.68
N GLN A 146 18.58 14.76 9.24
CA GLN A 146 18.85 14.48 10.65
C GLN A 146 18.03 15.37 11.58
N LEU A 147 17.82 16.66 11.25
CA LEU A 147 16.95 17.55 12.01
C LEU A 147 15.49 17.07 11.98
N ILE A 148 14.99 16.63 10.84
CA ILE A 148 13.63 16.04 10.74
C ILE A 148 13.54 14.73 11.53
N GLU A 149 14.65 14.01 11.67
CA GLU A 149 14.80 12.80 12.49
C GLU A 149 15.08 13.10 13.98
N GLY A 150 15.16 14.37 14.38
CA GLY A 150 15.28 14.78 15.78
C GLY A 150 16.68 15.21 16.24
N ARG A 151 17.62 15.51 15.33
CA ARG A 151 18.93 16.08 15.67
C ARG A 151 18.76 17.41 16.40
N ALA A 152 19.53 17.61 17.47
CA ALA A 152 19.51 18.84 18.27
C ALA A 152 20.80 19.66 18.20
N ARG A 153 21.83 19.15 17.51
CA ARG A 153 23.15 19.77 17.37
C ARG A 153 23.28 20.51 16.03
N SER A 154 23.94 21.65 16.03
CA SER A 154 24.20 22.48 14.83
C SER A 154 25.25 21.86 13.90
N LEU A 155 25.51 22.51 12.77
CA LEU A 155 26.59 22.17 11.83
C LEU A 155 27.99 22.49 12.38
N ASP A 156 28.10 23.24 13.49
CA ASP A 156 29.37 23.41 14.21
C ASP A 156 29.96 22.07 14.64
N LEU A 157 29.12 21.03 14.75
CA LEU A 157 29.56 19.68 15.02
C LEU A 157 30.54 19.17 13.95
N GLU A 158 30.18 19.19 12.67
CA GLU A 158 31.07 18.76 11.60
C GLU A 158 32.19 19.78 11.33
N LEU A 159 31.88 21.08 11.39
CA LEU A 159 32.85 22.14 11.14
C LEU A 159 33.97 22.17 12.20
N GLY A 160 33.65 21.84 13.46
CA GLY A 160 34.63 21.74 14.54
C GLY A 160 35.60 20.57 14.39
N LEU A 161 35.30 19.58 13.55
CA LEU A 161 36.15 18.39 13.33
C LEU A 161 37.13 18.55 12.17
N LEU A 162 37.08 19.66 11.43
CA LEU A 162 37.92 19.83 10.22
C LEU A 162 39.43 19.81 10.52
N GLY A 163 39.82 20.19 11.75
CA GLY A 163 41.20 20.13 12.23
C GLY A 163 41.65 18.75 12.75
N ALA A 164 40.75 17.77 12.84
CA ALA A 164 41.10 16.42 13.29
C ALA A 164 42.01 15.72 12.26
N GLU A 165 42.99 14.97 12.76
CA GLU A 165 43.87 14.15 11.93
C GLU A 165 43.06 13.06 11.22
N ASP A 166 42.30 12.28 12.00
CA ASP A 166 41.34 11.29 11.52
C ASP A 166 39.91 11.84 11.70
N PHE A 167 39.37 12.46 10.65
CA PHE A 167 38.01 12.99 10.65
C PHE A 167 36.96 11.90 10.87
N TRP A 168 37.17 10.71 10.31
CA TRP A 168 36.24 9.59 10.43
C TRP A 168 36.08 9.16 11.90
N GLN A 169 37.20 8.93 12.59
CA GLN A 169 37.16 8.55 14.00
C GLN A 169 36.62 9.67 14.88
N ALA A 170 37.09 10.90 14.68
CA ALA A 170 36.59 12.04 15.44
C ALA A 170 35.07 12.24 15.25
N ALA A 171 34.55 11.99 14.04
CA ALA A 171 33.11 12.03 13.77
C ALA A 171 32.34 10.89 14.46
N LEU A 172 32.87 9.66 14.47
CA LEU A 172 32.26 8.53 15.18
C LEU A 172 32.20 8.77 16.69
N GLU A 173 33.23 9.36 17.28
CA GLU A 173 33.28 9.70 18.72
C GLU A 173 32.20 10.71 19.14
N THR A 174 31.67 11.50 18.19
CA THR A 174 30.56 12.41 18.48
C THR A 174 29.21 11.73 18.65
N ARG A 175 29.08 10.45 18.28
CA ARG A 175 27.83 9.69 18.31
C ARG A 175 27.52 9.30 19.76
N PRO A 176 26.36 9.72 20.31
CA PRO A 176 25.97 9.29 21.64
C PRO A 176 25.57 7.81 21.65
N ALA A 177 25.71 7.17 22.80
CA ALA A 177 25.10 5.85 23.04
C ALA A 177 23.58 5.92 22.81
N PRO A 178 22.99 4.93 22.12
CA PRO A 178 21.57 4.93 21.81
C PRO A 178 20.74 4.87 23.10
N ASP A 179 19.79 5.80 23.23
CA ASP A 179 18.74 5.76 24.25
C ASP A 179 17.40 6.02 23.54
N PRO A 180 16.75 4.97 23.01
CA PRO A 180 15.54 5.14 22.22
C PRO A 180 14.37 5.72 23.01
N GLN A 181 14.31 5.49 24.33
CA GLN A 181 13.29 6.09 25.20
C GLN A 181 13.48 7.60 25.33
N ALA A 182 14.73 8.07 25.37
CA ALA A 182 15.06 9.49 25.31
C ALA A 182 15.04 10.06 23.87
N GLY A 183 14.69 9.26 22.87
CA GLY A 183 14.69 9.67 21.46
C GLY A 183 16.10 9.92 20.89
N ARG A 184 17.14 9.39 21.52
CA ARG A 184 18.54 9.63 21.17
C ARG A 184 19.12 8.45 20.38
N PHE A 185 19.55 8.72 19.15
CA PHE A 185 20.12 7.74 18.23
C PHE A 185 21.46 8.26 17.69
N GLY A 186 22.45 7.39 17.56
CA GLY A 186 23.82 7.76 17.19
C GLY A 186 23.90 8.40 15.81
N GLU A 187 23.20 7.85 14.83
CA GLU A 187 23.15 8.30 13.43
C GLU A 187 22.37 9.60 13.21
N VAL A 188 21.52 9.96 14.16
CA VAL A 188 20.75 11.21 14.14
C VAL A 188 21.55 12.33 14.80
N GLN A 189 22.20 12.07 15.93
CA GLN A 189 22.88 13.11 16.72
C GLN A 189 24.37 13.30 16.39
N GLY A 190 25.02 12.28 15.82
CA GLY A 190 26.44 12.31 15.50
C GLY A 190 26.77 13.00 14.19
N ALA A 191 28.05 13.35 14.05
CA ALA A 191 28.63 13.88 12.84
C ALA A 191 28.64 12.84 11.71
N CYS A 192 28.62 13.32 10.47
CA CYS A 192 28.61 12.48 9.28
C CYS A 192 30.03 11.97 8.94
N TYR A 193 30.46 10.87 9.57
CA TYR A 193 31.78 10.25 9.35
C TYR A 193 32.03 9.86 7.88
N TRP A 194 30.99 9.46 7.16
CA TRP A 194 31.05 8.99 5.76
C TRP A 194 31.38 10.09 4.74
N LEU A 195 31.47 11.36 5.16
CA LEU A 195 31.94 12.46 4.30
C LEU A 195 33.42 12.30 3.92
N ASP A 196 34.20 11.53 4.69
CA ASP A 196 35.52 11.07 4.27
C ASP A 196 35.37 9.89 3.29
N PHE A 197 35.11 10.19 2.02
CA PHE A 197 34.87 9.18 0.98
C PHE A 197 36.06 8.24 0.75
N LYS A 198 37.28 8.71 1.02
CA LYS A 198 38.48 7.88 0.89
C LYS A 198 38.56 6.87 2.03
N ARG A 199 38.25 7.30 3.26
CA ARG A 199 38.15 6.38 4.39
C ARG A 199 36.97 5.42 4.23
N LEU A 200 35.82 5.90 3.74
CA LEU A 200 34.67 5.06 3.39
C LEU A 200 35.08 3.93 2.44
N GLN A 201 35.78 4.24 1.34
CA GLN A 201 36.29 3.23 0.42
C GLN A 201 37.22 2.25 1.14
N THR A 202 38.15 2.75 1.95
CA THR A 202 39.12 1.90 2.66
C THR A 202 38.43 0.90 3.58
N GLU A 203 37.44 1.33 4.37
CA GLU A 203 36.72 0.45 5.31
C GLU A 203 35.87 -0.61 4.58
N TRP A 204 35.17 -0.23 3.51
CA TRP A 204 34.38 -1.17 2.71
C TRP A 204 35.25 -2.17 1.96
N GLU A 205 36.33 -1.72 1.30
CA GLU A 205 37.25 -2.60 0.57
C GLU A 205 38.04 -3.53 1.51
N ALA A 206 38.27 -3.12 2.75
CA ALA A 206 38.92 -3.99 3.73
C ALA A 206 38.07 -5.24 4.07
N VAL A 207 36.75 -5.21 3.81
CA VAL A 207 35.83 -6.34 3.98
C VAL A 207 35.46 -6.99 2.65
N PHE A 208 35.10 -6.22 1.63
CA PHE A 208 34.62 -6.74 0.35
C PHE A 208 35.72 -6.98 -0.70
N GLY A 209 36.95 -6.55 -0.42
CA GLY A 209 38.12 -6.73 -1.28
C GLY A 209 38.53 -5.43 -1.99
N THR A 210 39.83 -5.26 -2.23
CA THR A 210 40.36 -4.10 -2.96
C THR A 210 39.76 -4.01 -4.37
N GLY A 211 39.28 -2.83 -4.77
CA GLY A 211 38.61 -2.61 -6.05
C GLY A 211 37.14 -3.05 -6.09
N SER A 212 36.54 -3.38 -4.94
CA SER A 212 35.09 -3.66 -4.87
C SER A 212 34.25 -2.39 -4.93
N MET A 213 34.81 -1.23 -4.56
CA MET A 213 34.09 0.04 -4.50
C MET A 213 34.02 0.73 -5.87
N GLN A 214 32.87 1.27 -6.22
CA GLN A 214 32.62 2.05 -7.43
C GLN A 214 31.88 3.33 -7.07
N TYR A 215 32.52 4.48 -7.33
CA TYR A 215 31.89 5.79 -7.14
C TYR A 215 31.39 6.37 -8.46
N HIS A 216 30.19 6.95 -8.39
CA HIS A 216 29.54 7.65 -9.49
C HIS A 216 29.15 9.07 -9.06
N SER A 217 29.22 10.02 -9.98
CA SER A 217 28.73 11.38 -9.73
C SER A 217 27.21 11.40 -9.57
N LEU A 218 26.72 12.16 -8.59
CA LEU A 218 25.32 12.45 -8.41
C LEU A 218 24.91 13.67 -9.23
N ASP A 219 24.28 13.41 -10.38
CA ASP A 219 23.68 14.44 -11.24
C ASP A 219 22.16 14.46 -11.04
N LEU A 220 21.68 15.35 -10.16
CA LEU A 220 20.25 15.45 -9.83
C LEU A 220 19.39 15.84 -11.05
N PRO A 221 19.74 16.86 -11.87
CA PRO A 221 19.01 17.16 -13.11
C PRO A 221 18.84 15.95 -14.02
N ARG A 222 19.88 15.13 -14.20
CA ARG A 222 19.79 13.93 -15.03
C ARG A 222 18.99 12.81 -14.36
N LEU A 223 19.14 12.61 -13.05
CA LEU A 223 18.40 11.58 -12.30
C LEU A 223 16.88 11.82 -12.30
N TYR A 224 16.47 13.08 -12.28
CA TYR A 224 15.07 13.50 -12.28
C TYR A 224 14.47 13.68 -13.69
N SER A 225 15.29 13.56 -14.74
CA SER A 225 14.84 13.57 -16.13
C SER A 225 14.52 12.16 -16.67
N ALA A 226 14.07 12.11 -17.92
CA ALA A 226 13.87 10.87 -18.66
C ALA A 226 15.14 10.01 -18.77
N ASP A 227 16.33 10.61 -18.62
CA ASP A 227 17.63 9.96 -18.72
C ASP A 227 18.13 9.36 -17.39
N GLY A 228 17.33 9.41 -16.32
CA GLY A 228 17.66 8.76 -15.05
C GLY A 228 17.91 7.25 -15.18
N THR A 229 17.28 6.58 -16.14
CA THR A 229 17.56 5.17 -16.46
C THR A 229 18.96 4.95 -17.02
N GLU A 230 19.50 5.89 -17.81
CA GLU A 230 20.86 5.79 -18.36
C GLU A 230 21.93 5.95 -17.28
N MET A 231 21.66 6.81 -16.29
CA MET A 231 22.50 6.93 -15.11
C MET A 231 22.58 5.60 -14.34
N LEU A 232 21.44 4.95 -14.12
CA LEU A 232 21.40 3.66 -13.42
C LEU A 232 22.01 2.51 -14.22
N ARG A 233 21.82 2.52 -15.55
CA ARG A 233 22.47 1.54 -16.43
C ARG A 233 23.99 1.62 -16.32
N ALA A 234 24.54 2.84 -16.35
CA ALA A 234 25.97 3.05 -16.20
C ALA A 234 26.48 2.66 -14.80
N ALA A 235 25.68 2.87 -13.75
CA ALA A 235 26.08 2.55 -12.37
C ALA A 235 26.02 1.05 -12.02
N PHE A 236 25.24 0.26 -12.77
CA PHE A 236 25.03 -1.17 -12.50
C PHE A 236 25.45 -2.07 -13.67
N ASP A 237 26.30 -1.57 -14.57
CA ASP A 237 26.77 -2.26 -15.78
C ASP A 237 25.65 -2.89 -16.64
N ILE A 238 24.49 -2.23 -16.74
CA ILE A 238 23.34 -2.74 -17.50
C ILE A 238 23.48 -2.34 -18.97
N THR A 239 23.85 -3.30 -19.82
CA THR A 239 24.08 -3.10 -21.25
C THR A 239 22.82 -2.78 -22.03
N ASP A 240 21.69 -3.42 -21.70
CA ASP A 240 20.42 -3.23 -22.39
C ASP A 240 19.71 -1.93 -21.97
N THR A 241 18.99 -1.31 -22.91
CA THR A 241 18.08 -0.22 -22.57
C THR A 241 16.90 -0.73 -21.74
N ILE A 242 16.52 0.05 -20.72
CA ILE A 242 15.38 -0.20 -19.83
C ILE A 242 14.32 0.91 -19.98
N GLY A 243 14.26 1.49 -21.18
CA GLY A 243 13.37 2.62 -21.50
C GLY A 243 13.74 3.92 -20.78
N LYS A 244 12.82 4.89 -20.79
CA LYS A 244 12.97 6.19 -20.11
C LYS A 244 12.35 6.19 -18.72
N ALA A 245 12.92 6.96 -17.80
CA ALA A 245 12.31 7.24 -16.50
C ALA A 245 11.16 8.25 -16.65
N GLU A 246 10.24 8.27 -15.69
CA GLU A 246 9.27 9.36 -15.55
C GLU A 246 10.00 10.65 -15.14
N THR A 247 9.62 11.81 -15.70
CA THR A 247 10.22 13.09 -15.28
C THR A 247 9.53 13.59 -14.01
N GLU A 248 10.31 14.08 -13.05
CA GLU A 248 9.82 14.69 -11.80
C GLU A 248 10.61 15.98 -11.52
N ASP A 249 10.02 16.91 -10.77
CA ASP A 249 10.76 18.08 -10.28
C ASP A 249 11.74 17.66 -9.18
N ILE A 250 12.92 18.29 -9.17
CA ILE A 250 13.89 18.09 -8.10
C ILE A 250 13.32 18.70 -6.81
N PRO A 251 13.24 17.93 -5.70
CA PRO A 251 12.76 18.46 -4.42
C PRO A 251 13.57 19.68 -3.98
N ALA A 252 12.88 20.74 -3.59
CA ALA A 252 13.51 21.93 -3.05
C ALA A 252 14.13 21.64 -1.68
N ASP A 253 15.33 22.18 -1.45
CA ASP A 253 15.95 22.12 -0.13
C ASP A 253 15.17 22.96 0.89
N PRO A 254 15.02 22.48 2.13
CA PRO A 254 14.24 23.19 3.14
C PRO A 254 14.90 24.50 3.60
N PRO A 255 14.13 25.52 4.01
CA PRO A 255 14.64 26.80 4.49
C PRO A 255 15.55 26.67 5.73
N ALA A 256 16.68 27.37 5.73
CA ALA A 256 17.64 27.37 6.84
C ALA A 256 17.02 27.86 8.15
N ALA A 257 16.15 28.88 8.11
CA ALA A 257 15.45 29.38 9.29
C ALA A 257 14.51 28.32 9.92
N TRP A 258 13.83 27.52 9.10
CA TRP A 258 13.03 26.40 9.58
C TRP A 258 13.90 25.27 10.16
N LEU A 259 15.05 24.99 9.56
CA LEU A 259 16.02 24.05 10.12
C LEU A 259 16.50 24.49 11.51
N SER A 260 16.77 25.77 11.72
CA SER A 260 17.07 26.33 13.06
C SER A 260 15.92 26.11 14.04
N ARG A 261 14.66 26.33 13.62
CA ARG A 261 13.48 26.03 14.45
C ARG A 261 13.40 24.55 14.82
N CYS A 262 13.64 23.66 13.85
CA CYS A 262 13.65 22.22 14.07
C CYS A 262 14.69 21.84 15.11
N ARG A 263 15.93 22.33 14.98
CA ARG A 263 17.01 22.06 15.95
C ARG A 263 16.63 22.48 17.36
N LEU A 264 16.19 23.73 17.52
CA LEU A 264 15.80 24.29 18.82
C LEU A 264 14.61 23.54 19.43
N PHE A 265 13.63 23.16 18.61
CA PHE A 265 12.50 22.36 19.05
C PHE A 265 12.91 20.94 19.45
N ASN A 266 13.78 20.30 18.67
CA ASN A 266 14.33 18.98 18.98
C ASN A 266 15.10 18.96 20.29
N ASP A 267 15.93 19.98 20.57
CA ASP A 267 16.60 20.12 21.86
C ASP A 267 15.59 20.15 23.02
N ALA A 268 14.53 20.95 22.91
CA ALA A 268 13.47 21.01 23.92
C ALA A 268 12.73 19.67 24.10
N VAL A 269 12.43 18.98 22.99
CA VAL A 269 11.79 17.65 23.00
C VAL A 269 12.71 16.59 23.62
N LEU A 270 13.99 16.55 23.26
CA LEU A 270 14.95 15.60 23.82
C LEU A 270 15.12 15.80 25.32
N ARG A 271 15.16 17.05 25.82
CA ARG A 271 15.18 17.33 27.27
C ARG A 271 13.91 16.84 27.97
N LEU A 272 12.76 16.91 27.31
CA LEU A 272 11.52 16.34 27.82
C LEU A 272 11.58 14.81 27.86
N LEU A 273 12.00 14.17 26.78
CA LEU A 273 12.08 12.71 26.69
C LEU A 273 13.16 12.12 27.62
N ALA A 274 14.23 12.87 27.89
CA ALA A 274 15.28 12.49 28.84
C ALA A 274 14.75 12.32 30.27
N LYS A 275 13.61 12.94 30.63
CA LYS A 275 12.93 12.69 31.91
C LYS A 275 12.28 11.32 31.99
N LYS A 276 12.10 10.63 30.85
CA LYS A 276 11.48 9.30 30.74
C LYS A 276 10.03 9.19 31.24
N GLU A 277 9.38 10.33 31.49
CA GLU A 277 7.98 10.45 31.92
C GLU A 277 6.97 10.46 30.76
N VAL A 278 7.46 10.71 29.54
CA VAL A 278 6.65 10.92 28.34
C VAL A 278 7.18 10.07 27.19
N ILE A 279 6.25 9.41 26.50
CA ILE A 279 6.49 8.72 25.23
C ILE A 279 5.91 9.61 24.12
N LEU A 280 6.76 10.01 23.16
CA LEU A 280 6.34 10.78 21.99
C LEU A 280 6.50 9.94 20.71
N PRO A 281 5.40 9.54 20.05
CA PRO A 281 5.47 8.85 18.77
C PRO A 281 6.18 9.71 17.70
N ARG A 282 7.08 9.10 16.93
CA ARG A 282 7.91 9.80 15.93
C ARG A 282 7.09 10.49 14.83
N GLN A 283 5.97 9.91 14.42
CA GLN A 283 5.07 10.53 13.44
C GLN A 283 4.48 11.84 13.96
N LEU A 284 4.13 11.88 15.25
CA LEU A 284 3.61 13.08 15.88
C LEU A 284 4.70 14.15 16.03
N TRP A 285 5.93 13.75 16.39
CA TRP A 285 7.08 14.65 16.41
C TRP A 285 7.32 15.29 15.04
N ARG A 286 7.39 14.51 13.95
CA ARG A 286 7.55 15.04 12.58
C ARG A 286 6.43 16.01 12.21
N LYS A 287 5.19 15.73 12.63
CA LYS A 287 4.06 16.65 12.43
C LYS A 287 4.25 17.98 13.15
N PHE A 288 4.80 17.99 14.36
CA PHE A 288 5.14 19.24 15.04
C PHE A 288 6.20 20.05 14.29
N LEU A 289 7.21 19.38 13.72
CA LEU A 289 8.23 20.06 12.90
C LEU A 289 7.62 20.72 11.66
N SER A 290 6.65 20.08 11.00
CA SER A 290 5.94 20.70 9.87
C SER A 290 5.05 21.87 10.29
N GLU A 291 4.50 21.87 11.50
CA GLU A 291 3.63 22.95 12.01
C GLU A 291 4.42 24.22 12.40
N ILE A 292 5.73 24.12 12.62
CA ILE A 292 6.60 25.27 12.93
C ILE A 292 7.34 25.82 11.69
N TRP A 293 6.88 25.45 10.49
CA TRP A 293 7.44 25.87 9.20
C TRP A 293 7.60 27.39 9.08
N VAL A 294 8.67 27.80 8.41
CA VAL A 294 8.87 29.18 7.96
C VAL A 294 9.68 29.19 6.67
N ASP A 295 9.28 30.06 5.75
CA ASP A 295 9.94 30.20 4.46
C ASP A 295 11.30 30.92 4.59
N GLY A 296 12.12 30.77 3.56
CA GLY A 296 13.46 31.38 3.49
C GLY A 296 14.39 30.60 2.57
N ALA A 297 15.62 31.09 2.43
CA ALA A 297 16.64 30.42 1.66
C ALA A 297 17.14 29.15 2.39
N PRO A 298 17.50 28.08 1.66
CA PRO A 298 18.13 26.89 2.25
C PRO A 298 19.55 27.18 2.72
N VAL A 299 20.18 26.21 3.39
CA VAL A 299 21.60 26.30 3.76
C VAL A 299 22.44 26.27 2.48
N ALA A 300 23.13 27.37 2.20
CA ALA A 300 23.98 27.48 1.02
C ALA A 300 25.27 26.65 1.20
N ALA A 301 25.49 25.62 0.38
CA ALA A 301 26.69 24.77 0.47
C ALA A 301 28.02 25.56 0.41
N GLY A 302 28.04 26.70 -0.30
CA GLY A 302 29.20 27.59 -0.37
C GLY A 302 29.66 28.17 0.99
N SER A 303 28.79 28.25 2.00
CA SER A 303 29.17 28.67 3.36
C SER A 303 29.80 27.54 4.18
N LEU A 304 29.72 26.30 3.69
CA LEU A 304 30.37 25.11 4.25
C LEU A 304 31.64 24.72 3.47
N SER A 305 32.17 25.63 2.63
CA SER A 305 33.30 25.36 1.73
C SER A 305 34.58 24.89 2.41
N ALA A 306 34.76 25.16 3.71
CA ALA A 306 35.87 24.64 4.51
C ALA A 306 35.88 23.10 4.58
N LEU A 307 34.70 22.47 4.63
CA LEU A 307 34.54 21.02 4.56
C LEU A 307 35.00 20.47 3.20
N SER A 308 34.53 21.06 2.10
CA SER A 308 34.95 20.66 0.76
C SER A 308 36.46 20.84 0.57
N ALA A 309 37.04 21.91 1.12
CA ALA A 309 38.48 22.16 1.10
C ALA A 309 39.27 21.07 1.85
N ARG A 310 38.75 20.59 3.00
CA ARG A 310 39.39 19.53 3.80
C ARG A 310 39.61 18.23 3.01
N PHE A 311 38.68 17.89 2.12
CA PHE A 311 38.72 16.65 1.33
C PHE A 311 39.14 16.86 -0.13
N GLU A 312 39.49 18.08 -0.55
CA GLU A 312 39.73 18.42 -1.95
C GLU A 312 40.83 17.56 -2.60
N LYS A 313 41.91 17.28 -1.87
CA LYS A 313 43.01 16.44 -2.36
C LYS A 313 42.57 14.99 -2.56
N ASP A 314 41.82 14.44 -1.61
CA ASP A 314 41.35 13.06 -1.66
C ASP A 314 40.27 12.87 -2.72
N ILE A 315 39.35 13.83 -2.88
CA ILE A 315 38.35 13.84 -3.96
C ILE A 315 39.04 13.87 -5.33
N LYS A 316 40.07 14.70 -5.52
CA LYS A 316 40.84 14.70 -6.78
C LYS A 316 41.51 13.36 -7.06
N ALA A 317 41.95 12.64 -6.03
CA ALA A 317 42.50 11.29 -6.20
C ALA A 317 41.39 10.28 -6.54
N LEU A 318 40.23 10.38 -5.89
CA LEU A 318 39.07 9.53 -6.17
C LEU A 318 38.53 9.73 -7.59
N CYS A 319 38.40 10.96 -8.09
CA CYS A 319 37.98 11.21 -9.47
C CYS A 319 38.97 10.62 -10.50
N LYS A 320 40.25 10.49 -10.16
CA LYS A 320 41.22 9.81 -11.03
C LYS A 320 41.11 8.29 -10.97
N ALA A 321 40.75 7.75 -9.80
CA ALA A 321 40.63 6.32 -9.57
C ALA A 321 39.31 5.72 -10.05
N HIS A 322 38.23 6.52 -10.07
CA HIS A 322 36.87 6.07 -10.39
C HIS A 322 36.38 6.76 -11.67
N PRO A 323 36.25 6.03 -12.80
CA PRO A 323 35.75 6.58 -14.05
C PRO A 323 34.33 7.16 -13.98
N GLY A 324 33.51 6.70 -13.02
CA GLY A 324 32.16 7.18 -12.79
C GLY A 324 32.07 8.56 -12.11
N LEU A 325 33.17 9.07 -11.55
CA LEU A 325 33.24 10.37 -10.89
C LEU A 325 33.73 11.45 -11.87
N ASP A 326 32.83 12.35 -12.24
CA ASP A 326 33.16 13.55 -13.01
C ASP A 326 33.69 14.67 -12.09
N PRO A 327 34.97 15.11 -12.27
CA PRO A 327 35.54 16.22 -11.51
C PRO A 327 34.73 17.52 -11.56
N ALA A 328 33.97 17.77 -12.64
CA ALA A 328 33.15 18.97 -12.77
C ALA A 328 31.97 18.95 -11.80
N THR A 329 31.25 17.84 -11.71
CA THR A 329 30.17 17.65 -10.71
C THR A 329 30.67 17.64 -9.26
N MET A 330 31.89 17.15 -9.00
CA MET A 330 32.50 17.15 -7.67
C MET A 330 33.14 18.48 -7.28
N LYS A 331 33.07 19.50 -8.14
CA LYS A 331 33.63 20.82 -7.86
C LYS A 331 32.83 21.51 -6.76
N ARG A 332 33.52 21.95 -5.71
CA ARG A 332 32.94 22.75 -4.63
C ARG A 332 32.27 24.02 -5.14
N ASP A 333 31.21 24.41 -4.45
CA ASP A 333 30.53 25.68 -4.67
C ASP A 333 31.44 26.89 -4.42
N ARG A 334 31.05 28.04 -4.97
CA ARG A 334 31.74 29.31 -4.71
C ARG A 334 31.72 29.57 -3.21
N LYS A 335 32.90 29.84 -2.63
CA LYS A 335 33.02 30.22 -1.22
C LYS A 335 32.14 31.43 -0.92
N LEU A 336 31.30 31.28 0.11
CA LEU A 336 30.51 32.34 0.74
C LEU A 336 31.10 32.65 2.13
N PRO A 337 30.58 33.66 2.87
CA PRO A 337 30.91 33.83 4.28
C PRO A 337 30.71 32.52 5.05
N GLU A 338 31.55 32.30 6.06
CA GLU A 338 31.50 31.08 6.89
C GLU A 338 30.09 30.89 7.46
N TRP A 339 29.65 29.63 7.52
CA TRP A 339 28.31 29.31 7.97
C TRP A 339 28.04 29.83 9.38
N THR A 340 26.88 30.45 9.55
CA THR A 340 26.29 30.76 10.84
C THR A 340 24.85 30.25 10.84
N GLU A 341 24.35 29.85 12.00
CA GLU A 341 22.97 29.39 12.11
C GLU A 341 21.99 30.53 11.78
N ALA A 342 21.03 30.26 10.90
CA ALA A 342 20.05 31.25 10.48
C ALA A 342 19.13 31.65 11.64
N ASP A 343 18.75 32.93 11.71
CA ASP A 343 17.72 33.40 12.63
C ASP A 343 16.42 32.61 12.39
N PRO A 344 15.83 31.95 13.41
CA PRO A 344 14.57 31.23 13.25
C PRO A 344 13.38 32.13 12.93
N THR A 345 13.53 33.46 13.01
CA THR A 345 12.56 34.53 12.72
C THR A 345 11.30 34.50 13.60
N GLY A 346 10.54 35.59 13.61
CA GLY A 346 9.23 35.67 14.28
C GLY A 346 9.29 35.51 15.80
N GLY A 347 10.45 35.78 16.44
CA GLY A 347 10.62 35.65 17.88
C GLY A 347 10.46 34.21 18.39
N PHE A 348 10.76 33.20 17.56
CA PHE A 348 10.53 31.79 17.84
C PHE A 348 11.13 31.33 19.18
N ARG A 349 10.30 30.68 20.02
CA ARG A 349 10.70 30.08 21.29
C ARG A 349 10.21 28.63 21.34
N ALA A 350 11.13 27.68 21.16
CA ALA A 350 10.83 26.24 21.14
C ALA A 350 9.97 25.76 22.33
N THR A 351 10.23 26.29 23.53
CA THR A 351 9.48 25.92 24.75
C THR A 351 8.00 26.35 24.69
N GLN A 352 7.67 27.48 24.06
CA GLN A 352 6.28 27.93 23.91
C GLN A 352 5.50 26.99 22.98
N TYR A 353 6.10 26.61 21.85
CA TYR A 353 5.50 25.63 20.93
C TYR A 353 5.38 24.26 21.59
N LEU A 354 6.40 23.82 22.35
CA LEU A 354 6.33 22.56 23.10
C LEU A 354 5.19 22.58 24.12
N MET A 355 4.94 23.72 24.79
CA MET A 355 3.79 23.90 25.68
C MET A 355 2.46 23.89 24.93
N ALA A 356 2.36 24.54 23.77
CA ALA A 356 1.18 24.49 22.92
C ALA A 356 0.86 23.05 22.46
N PHE A 357 1.89 22.26 22.15
CA PHE A 357 1.75 20.86 21.77
C PHE A 357 1.58 19.90 22.96
N ARG A 358 1.71 20.38 24.20
CA ARG A 358 1.72 19.53 25.41
C ARG A 358 0.46 18.68 25.55
N TRP A 359 -0.70 19.22 25.20
CA TRP A 359 -1.95 18.46 25.24
C TRP A 359 -1.90 17.24 24.29
N ARG A 360 -1.45 17.43 23.04
CA ARG A 360 -1.30 16.34 22.05
C ARG A 360 -0.26 15.31 22.50
N ILE A 361 0.83 15.77 23.10
CA ILE A 361 1.86 14.92 23.70
C ILE A 361 1.29 14.08 24.85
N ASN A 362 0.54 14.71 25.76
CA ASN A 362 -0.07 14.01 26.90
C ASN A 362 -1.11 12.97 26.45
N GLN A 363 -1.91 13.28 25.42
CA GLN A 363 -2.86 12.32 24.84
C GLN A 363 -2.14 11.12 24.23
N ALA A 364 -1.10 11.37 23.44
CA ALA A 364 -0.28 10.30 22.88
C ALA A 364 0.39 9.47 23.98
N ASN A 365 0.93 10.11 25.02
CA ASN A 365 1.57 9.42 26.14
C ASN A 365 0.60 8.51 26.89
N LYS A 366 -0.62 8.97 27.18
CA LYS A 366 -1.66 8.16 27.81
C LYS A 366 -1.99 6.92 26.97
N GLN A 367 -2.11 7.11 25.66
CA GLN A 367 -2.38 6.01 24.74
C GLN A 367 -1.24 4.99 24.74
N GLU A 368 0.02 5.44 24.67
CA GLU A 368 1.20 4.56 24.67
C GLU A 368 1.40 3.84 26.01
N LEU A 369 1.18 4.52 27.13
CA LEU A 369 1.24 3.90 28.46
C LEU A 369 0.11 2.88 28.65
N ALA A 370 -1.10 3.17 28.17
CA ALA A 370 -2.19 2.18 28.19
C ALA A 370 -1.84 0.94 27.35
N ASN A 371 -1.21 1.13 26.19
CA ASN A 371 -0.73 0.03 25.36
C ASN A 371 0.35 -0.79 26.08
N LYS A 372 1.34 -0.14 26.71
CA LYS A 372 2.42 -0.81 27.47
C LYS A 372 1.95 -1.46 28.78
N ALA A 373 1.03 -0.85 29.51
CA ALA A 373 0.44 -1.43 30.71
C ALA A 373 -0.39 -2.67 30.37
N ALA A 374 -1.13 -2.64 29.26
CA ALA A 374 -1.80 -3.83 28.73
C ALA A 374 -0.82 -4.93 28.29
N GLU A 375 0.43 -4.57 27.97
CA GLU A 375 1.51 -5.50 27.64
C GLU A 375 2.19 -6.07 28.92
N LEU A 376 2.47 -5.23 29.93
CA LEU A 376 3.05 -5.62 31.23
C LEU A 376 2.09 -6.43 32.12
N ALA A 377 0.80 -6.11 32.14
CA ALA A 377 -0.21 -6.89 32.86
C ALA A 377 -0.37 -8.33 32.31
N ARG A 378 0.14 -8.58 31.10
CA ARG A 378 0.23 -9.94 30.54
C ARG A 378 1.48 -10.68 31.01
N LEU A 379 2.53 -9.96 31.39
CA LEU A 379 3.80 -10.50 31.90
C LEU A 379 3.74 -10.80 33.41
N GLU A 380 3.02 -10.00 34.21
CA GLU A 380 2.91 -10.18 35.67
C GLU A 380 2.05 -11.38 36.10
N ASN A 381 1.27 -11.98 35.19
CA ASN A 381 0.50 -13.19 35.48
C ASN A 381 1.32 -14.49 35.36
N ASP A 382 2.59 -14.41 34.95
CA ASP A 382 3.53 -15.54 34.92
C ASP A 382 4.51 -15.45 36.11
N THR A 383 4.54 -16.47 36.97
CA THR A 383 5.17 -16.45 38.31
C THR A 383 6.70 -16.71 38.30
N PRO A 384 7.48 -16.27 39.32
CA PRO A 384 8.95 -16.15 39.26
C PRO A 384 9.79 -17.44 39.24
N GLN A 385 9.17 -18.63 39.27
CA GLN A 385 9.91 -19.88 39.01
C GLN A 385 10.16 -20.12 37.50
N ALA A 386 9.48 -19.37 36.63
CA ALA A 386 9.68 -19.41 35.18
C ALA A 386 10.88 -18.60 34.68
N VAL A 387 11.46 -17.73 35.51
CA VAL A 387 12.49 -16.75 35.08
C VAL A 387 13.88 -17.38 34.95
N ALA A 388 14.18 -18.45 35.70
CA ALA A 388 15.46 -19.16 35.59
C ALA A 388 15.52 -20.15 34.41
N GLN A 389 14.38 -20.50 33.81
CA GLN A 389 14.30 -21.25 32.55
C GLN A 389 14.08 -20.33 31.33
N ALA A 390 13.89 -19.02 31.54
CA ALA A 390 13.67 -18.03 30.48
C ALA A 390 14.96 -17.48 29.83
N ALA A 391 16.13 -17.89 30.31
CA ALA A 391 17.43 -17.54 29.71
C ALA A 391 17.91 -18.55 28.64
N GLU A 392 17.23 -19.70 28.50
CA GLU A 392 17.42 -20.65 27.41
C GLU A 392 16.09 -20.83 26.67
N GLY A 393 15.92 -20.08 25.58
CA GLY A 393 14.83 -20.30 24.63
C GLY A 393 13.62 -19.40 24.80
N GLN A 394 13.61 -18.27 24.09
CA GLN A 394 12.37 -17.71 23.53
C GLN A 394 12.60 -17.27 22.07
N ALA A 395 12.86 -18.25 21.21
CA ALA A 395 12.01 -18.32 20.02
C ALA A 395 10.58 -18.24 20.54
N ILE A 396 9.78 -17.27 20.08
CA ILE A 396 8.37 -17.20 20.47
C ILE A 396 7.72 -18.53 20.07
N THR A 397 7.63 -19.48 21.01
CA THR A 397 6.82 -20.69 20.88
C THR A 397 5.36 -20.32 21.18
N LEU A 398 4.83 -19.31 20.48
CA LEU A 398 3.38 -19.09 20.37
C LEU A 398 2.63 -20.19 19.59
N PRO A 399 3.22 -21.02 18.69
CA PRO A 399 2.42 -21.95 17.90
C PRO A 399 1.57 -22.89 18.75
N GLN A 400 2.09 -23.44 19.85
CA GLN A 400 1.37 -24.45 20.64
C GLN A 400 0.20 -23.89 21.47
N GLU A 401 0.27 -22.64 21.94
CA GLU A 401 -0.81 -21.98 22.70
C GLU A 401 -1.85 -21.36 21.77
N VAL A 402 -1.41 -20.72 20.68
CA VAL A 402 -2.31 -20.16 19.65
C VAL A 402 -3.09 -21.26 18.95
N ASP A 403 -2.48 -22.42 18.73
CA ASP A 403 -3.17 -23.58 18.16
C ASP A 403 -4.31 -24.08 19.06
N LYS A 404 -4.34 -23.77 20.37
CA LYS A 404 -5.47 -24.10 21.24
C LYS A 404 -6.71 -23.23 20.97
N VAL A 405 -6.51 -21.99 20.50
CA VAL A 405 -7.60 -21.01 20.24
C VAL A 405 -7.94 -20.87 18.76
N LEU A 406 -7.08 -21.33 17.86
CA LEU A 406 -7.36 -21.39 16.43
C LEU A 406 -8.35 -22.52 16.10
N SER A 407 -9.21 -22.27 15.12
CA SER A 407 -10.04 -23.28 14.49
C SER A 407 -9.17 -24.41 13.93
N PRO A 408 -9.67 -25.67 13.88
CA PRO A 408 -8.90 -26.81 13.37
C PRO A 408 -8.33 -26.58 11.97
N SER A 409 -9.10 -25.91 11.10
CA SER A 409 -8.68 -25.53 9.75
C SER A 409 -7.57 -24.47 9.80
N ALA A 410 -7.75 -23.39 10.57
CA ALA A 410 -6.74 -22.35 10.72
C ALA A 410 -5.38 -22.88 11.23
N ARG A 411 -5.39 -23.81 12.19
CA ARG A 411 -4.14 -24.43 12.69
C ARG A 411 -3.33 -25.12 11.60
N LYS A 412 -4.02 -25.80 10.68
CA LYS A 412 -3.43 -26.60 9.59
C LYS A 412 -2.86 -25.70 8.50
N VAL A 413 -3.51 -24.58 8.20
CA VAL A 413 -3.25 -23.78 6.99
C VAL A 413 -2.58 -22.43 7.23
N MET A 414 -2.72 -21.82 8.42
CA MET A 414 -2.19 -20.48 8.67
C MET A 414 -0.66 -20.48 8.82
N PRO A 415 0.07 -19.67 8.04
CA PRO A 415 1.52 -19.53 8.21
C PRO A 415 1.88 -18.84 9.54
N PRO A 416 3.13 -18.96 10.02
CA PRO A 416 3.55 -18.36 11.29
C PRO A 416 3.24 -16.86 11.42
N LEU A 417 3.43 -16.09 10.35
CA LEU A 417 3.09 -14.66 10.33
C LEU A 417 1.58 -14.41 10.53
N ALA A 418 0.73 -15.24 9.94
CA ALA A 418 -0.71 -15.16 10.12
C ALA A 418 -1.11 -15.50 11.56
N LYS A 419 -0.52 -16.54 12.17
CA LYS A 419 -0.76 -16.86 13.59
C LYS A 419 -0.34 -15.71 14.52
N GLN A 420 0.77 -15.04 14.22
CA GLN A 420 1.19 -13.83 14.95
C GLN A 420 0.22 -12.65 14.76
N ASN A 421 -0.25 -12.43 13.53
CA ASN A 421 -1.23 -11.39 13.23
C ASN A 421 -2.56 -11.64 13.97
N PHE A 422 -2.99 -12.90 14.08
CA PHE A 422 -4.19 -13.28 14.81
C PHE A 422 -4.13 -12.85 16.28
N VAL A 423 -3.04 -13.17 16.97
CA VAL A 423 -2.81 -12.76 18.37
C VAL A 423 -2.81 -11.23 18.52
N LYS A 424 -2.18 -10.52 17.56
CA LYS A 424 -2.16 -9.05 17.58
C LYS A 424 -3.55 -8.46 17.38
N LEU A 425 -4.34 -9.02 16.46
CA LEU A 425 -5.67 -8.51 16.09
C LEU A 425 -6.66 -8.61 17.24
N GLN A 426 -6.69 -9.73 17.96
CA GLN A 426 -7.61 -9.98 19.08
C GLN A 426 -7.58 -8.88 20.16
N ARG A 427 -6.45 -8.17 20.27
CA ARG A 427 -6.21 -7.15 21.30
C ARG A 427 -6.12 -5.73 20.71
N SER A 428 -6.47 -5.56 19.44
CA SER A 428 -6.32 -4.30 18.71
C SER A 428 -7.64 -3.58 18.45
N SER A 429 -7.59 -2.27 18.25
CA SER A 429 -8.73 -1.48 17.72
C SER A 429 -9.08 -1.79 16.26
N PHE A 430 -8.39 -2.76 15.64
CA PHE A 430 -8.64 -3.24 14.28
C PHE A 430 -9.33 -4.60 14.27
N ALA A 431 -9.69 -5.14 15.44
CA ALA A 431 -10.42 -6.39 15.56
C ALA A 431 -11.76 -6.31 14.79
N PRO A 432 -12.02 -7.25 13.87
CA PRO A 432 -13.27 -7.28 13.12
C PRO A 432 -14.50 -7.47 14.03
N HIS A 433 -15.60 -6.74 13.78
CA HIS A 433 -16.87 -6.92 14.51
C HIS A 433 -18.07 -6.32 13.79
N ASN A 434 -19.30 -6.71 14.17
CA ASN A 434 -20.55 -6.22 13.54
C ASN A 434 -21.29 -5.09 14.29
N ARG A 435 -20.65 -4.45 15.28
CA ARG A 435 -21.24 -3.40 16.15
C ARG A 435 -21.41 -2.00 15.52
N LEU A 436 -21.46 -1.89 14.19
CA LEU A 436 -21.59 -0.59 13.50
C LEU A 436 -22.99 -0.44 12.91
N GLY A 437 -23.46 0.80 12.75
CA GLY A 437 -24.76 1.12 12.18
C GLY A 437 -25.95 0.72 13.07
N ALA A 438 -27.15 1.10 12.66
CA ALA A 438 -28.38 0.90 13.44
C ALA A 438 -29.27 -0.25 12.91
N MET A 439 -29.00 -0.73 11.70
CA MET A 439 -29.82 -1.77 11.06
C MET A 439 -29.58 -3.16 11.66
N ASN A 440 -30.68 -3.85 12.01
CA ASN A 440 -30.68 -5.28 12.30
C ASN A 440 -30.59 -6.05 10.97
N GLU A 441 -29.53 -6.83 10.80
CA GLU A 441 -29.23 -7.56 9.57
C GLU A 441 -29.71 -9.01 9.60
N GLU A 442 -30.18 -9.51 10.74
CA GLU A 442 -30.51 -10.93 10.95
C GLU A 442 -32.02 -11.20 11.00
N GLU A 443 -32.84 -10.17 11.15
CA GLU A 443 -34.30 -10.25 11.16
C GLU A 443 -34.87 -9.73 9.85
N LEU A 444 -35.65 -10.57 9.16
CA LEU A 444 -36.22 -10.19 7.88
C LEU A 444 -37.42 -9.27 8.09
N ALA A 445 -37.24 -7.99 7.81
CA ALA A 445 -38.34 -7.03 7.78
C ALA A 445 -39.28 -7.28 6.58
N ALA A 446 -40.44 -6.60 6.58
CA ALA A 446 -41.42 -6.70 5.51
C ALA A 446 -40.79 -6.43 4.13
N ALA A 447 -41.21 -7.22 3.14
CA ALA A 447 -40.78 -7.06 1.76
C ALA A 447 -41.11 -5.65 1.23
N TYR A 448 -40.24 -5.14 0.36
CA TYR A 448 -40.48 -3.87 -0.31
C TYR A 448 -41.59 -4.03 -1.36
N THR A 449 -42.38 -2.98 -1.53
CA THR A 449 -43.44 -2.98 -2.54
C THR A 449 -42.84 -2.81 -3.94
N PRO A 450 -43.42 -3.47 -4.97
CA PRO A 450 -43.06 -3.19 -6.35
C PRO A 450 -43.26 -1.71 -6.70
N VAL A 451 -42.37 -1.16 -7.51
CA VAL A 451 -42.42 0.24 -7.97
C VAL A 451 -42.49 0.23 -9.50
N PRO A 452 -43.40 0.99 -10.13
CA PRO A 452 -43.45 1.07 -11.58
C PRO A 452 -42.16 1.72 -12.13
N PRO A 453 -41.78 1.41 -13.38
CA PRO A 453 -40.69 2.13 -14.05
C PRO A 453 -40.92 3.65 -14.05
N ARG A 454 -39.86 4.42 -13.86
CA ARG A 454 -39.93 5.88 -13.91
C ARG A 454 -40.26 6.35 -15.33
N THR A 455 -41.11 7.36 -15.44
CA THR A 455 -41.24 8.14 -16.67
C THR A 455 -40.10 9.14 -16.73
N LEU A 456 -39.20 8.99 -17.71
CA LEU A 456 -38.06 9.89 -17.89
C LEU A 456 -38.42 11.09 -18.77
N PRO A 457 -37.83 12.27 -18.53
CA PRO A 457 -37.92 13.39 -19.46
C PRO A 457 -37.37 13.03 -20.85
N ASP A 458 -37.90 13.66 -21.89
CA ASP A 458 -37.42 13.47 -23.27
C ASP A 458 -35.90 13.70 -23.37
N GLY A 459 -35.20 12.73 -23.95
CA GLY A 459 -33.76 12.76 -24.10
C GLY A 459 -32.95 12.36 -22.85
N SER A 460 -33.58 12.09 -21.70
CA SER A 460 -32.89 11.60 -20.50
C SER A 460 -32.75 10.08 -20.49
N SER A 461 -31.60 9.59 -20.02
CA SER A 461 -31.35 8.16 -19.78
C SER A 461 -31.52 7.74 -18.32
N GLY A 462 -31.82 8.68 -17.41
CA GLY A 462 -32.08 8.41 -16.00
C GLY A 462 -30.84 7.90 -15.25
N ASN A 463 -31.04 6.97 -14.33
CA ASN A 463 -29.95 6.30 -13.61
C ASN A 463 -29.37 5.18 -14.49
N VAL A 464 -28.09 5.27 -14.83
CA VAL A 464 -27.44 4.35 -15.78
C VAL A 464 -26.30 3.57 -15.12
N ILE A 465 -26.38 2.25 -15.20
CA ILE A 465 -25.22 1.39 -14.90
C ILE A 465 -24.38 1.16 -16.16
N VAL A 466 -23.07 1.38 -16.07
CA VAL A 466 -22.08 0.94 -17.06
C VAL A 466 -21.28 -0.25 -16.51
N GLY A 467 -21.16 -1.31 -17.31
CA GLY A 467 -20.49 -2.54 -16.88
C GLY A 467 -19.67 -3.18 -18.01
N CYS A 468 -18.69 -3.99 -17.64
CA CYS A 468 -17.86 -4.74 -18.56
C CYS A 468 -17.74 -6.19 -18.08
N MET A 469 -18.09 -7.16 -18.92
CA MET A 469 -18.24 -8.56 -18.50
C MET A 469 -17.67 -9.56 -19.50
N LYS A 470 -17.40 -10.78 -18.99
CA LYS A 470 -16.98 -11.95 -19.76
C LYS A 470 -17.57 -13.20 -19.10
N ASN A 471 -18.38 -13.94 -19.84
CA ASN A 471 -19.00 -15.20 -19.43
C ASN A 471 -19.79 -15.13 -18.11
N GLU A 472 -20.91 -14.41 -18.11
CA GLU A 472 -21.78 -14.18 -16.95
C GLU A 472 -23.25 -14.58 -17.21
N ALA A 473 -23.50 -15.44 -18.20
CA ALA A 473 -24.85 -15.79 -18.65
C ALA A 473 -25.80 -16.26 -17.52
N PRO A 474 -25.39 -17.07 -16.53
CA PRO A 474 -26.27 -17.49 -15.45
C PRO A 474 -26.71 -16.36 -14.51
N TYR A 475 -26.00 -15.23 -14.50
CA TYR A 475 -26.14 -14.20 -13.46
C TYR A 475 -26.69 -12.88 -13.99
N ILE A 476 -26.50 -12.60 -15.28
CA ILE A 476 -26.79 -11.29 -15.85
C ILE A 476 -28.29 -10.94 -15.80
N LEU A 477 -29.20 -11.92 -15.95
CA LEU A 477 -30.64 -11.67 -15.93
C LEU A 477 -31.15 -11.26 -14.55
N GLU A 478 -30.73 -11.96 -13.49
CA GLU A 478 -31.05 -11.57 -12.11
C GLU A 478 -30.52 -10.16 -11.83
N TRP A 479 -29.27 -9.90 -12.22
CA TRP A 479 -28.61 -8.63 -11.96
C TRP A 479 -29.31 -7.46 -12.65
N VAL A 480 -29.73 -7.61 -13.92
CA VAL A 480 -30.52 -6.59 -14.64
C VAL A 480 -31.89 -6.42 -13.98
N ALA A 481 -32.61 -7.51 -13.71
CA ALA A 481 -33.94 -7.45 -13.10
C ALA A 481 -33.92 -6.78 -11.71
N TYR A 482 -32.93 -7.11 -10.88
CA TYR A 482 -32.77 -6.53 -9.55
C TYR A 482 -32.57 -5.03 -9.63
N HIS A 483 -31.60 -4.58 -10.44
CA HIS A 483 -31.26 -3.16 -10.50
C HIS A 483 -32.41 -2.32 -11.10
N ARG A 484 -33.15 -2.87 -12.06
CA ARG A 484 -34.40 -2.25 -12.56
C ARG A 484 -35.44 -2.10 -11.46
N ALA A 485 -35.67 -3.16 -10.68
CA ALA A 485 -36.66 -3.17 -9.61
C ALA A 485 -36.36 -2.17 -8.47
N ILE A 486 -35.11 -1.69 -8.34
CA ILE A 486 -34.73 -0.68 -7.34
C ILE A 486 -34.62 0.75 -7.91
N GLY A 487 -34.86 0.95 -9.21
CA GLY A 487 -34.87 2.27 -9.85
C GLY A 487 -33.66 2.61 -10.71
N VAL A 488 -32.92 1.62 -11.24
CA VAL A 488 -32.01 1.83 -12.38
C VAL A 488 -32.81 1.82 -13.67
N ASP A 489 -32.65 2.85 -14.48
CA ASP A 489 -33.50 3.07 -15.65
C ASP A 489 -32.91 2.44 -16.92
N ASN A 490 -31.58 2.51 -17.09
CA ASN A 490 -30.88 1.99 -18.26
C ASN A 490 -29.52 1.36 -17.90
N PHE A 491 -28.98 0.60 -18.85
CA PHE A 491 -27.65 0.00 -18.73
C PHE A 491 -26.87 0.17 -20.02
N LEU A 492 -25.55 0.31 -19.90
CA LEU A 492 -24.60 0.23 -21.00
C LEU A 492 -23.58 -0.86 -20.68
N ILE A 493 -23.71 -2.01 -21.33
CA ILE A 493 -22.92 -3.19 -21.04
C ILE A 493 -21.96 -3.48 -22.19
N TYR A 494 -20.69 -3.66 -21.84
CA TYR A 494 -19.64 -4.12 -22.75
C TYR A 494 -19.31 -5.59 -22.49
N THR A 495 -19.19 -6.40 -23.54
CA THR A 495 -18.73 -7.79 -23.44
C THR A 495 -17.34 -7.98 -24.02
N ASN A 496 -16.57 -8.93 -23.48
CA ASN A 496 -15.28 -9.31 -24.03
C ASN A 496 -15.21 -10.82 -24.23
N ASP A 497 -15.20 -11.25 -25.49
CA ASP A 497 -14.89 -12.60 -25.95
C ASP A 497 -15.72 -13.63 -25.18
N CYS A 498 -17.03 -13.40 -25.15
CA CYS A 498 -17.98 -14.25 -24.47
C CYS A 498 -18.22 -15.53 -25.28
N THR A 499 -18.27 -16.66 -24.60
CA THR A 499 -18.40 -18.01 -25.19
C THR A 499 -19.53 -18.83 -24.57
N ASP A 500 -20.24 -18.26 -23.59
CA ASP A 500 -21.29 -18.92 -22.81
C ASP A 500 -22.71 -18.45 -23.15
N GLY A 501 -22.90 -17.58 -24.14
CA GLY A 501 -24.21 -17.00 -24.47
C GLY A 501 -24.48 -15.62 -23.83
N THR A 502 -23.54 -15.05 -23.07
CA THR A 502 -23.72 -13.73 -22.42
C THR A 502 -24.01 -12.62 -23.43
N ALA A 503 -23.31 -12.62 -24.57
CA ALA A 503 -23.49 -11.58 -25.59
C ALA A 503 -24.89 -11.65 -26.19
N GLU A 504 -25.38 -12.85 -26.47
CA GLU A 504 -26.69 -13.10 -27.07
C GLU A 504 -27.85 -12.76 -26.10
N ILE A 505 -27.67 -13.00 -24.80
CA ILE A 505 -28.61 -12.53 -23.77
C ILE A 505 -28.69 -10.99 -23.79
N LEU A 506 -27.54 -10.31 -23.84
CA LEU A 506 -27.48 -8.85 -23.84
C LEU A 506 -28.00 -8.24 -25.15
N ASP A 507 -27.73 -8.86 -26.30
CA ASP A 507 -28.28 -8.47 -27.59
C ASP A 507 -29.81 -8.58 -27.57
N ARG A 508 -30.35 -9.67 -27.04
CA ARG A 508 -31.80 -9.85 -26.91
C ARG A 508 -32.43 -8.83 -25.96
N LEU A 509 -31.78 -8.54 -24.83
CA LEU A 509 -32.24 -7.48 -23.92
C LEU A 509 -32.19 -6.09 -24.58
N GLN A 510 -31.23 -5.83 -25.46
CA GLN A 510 -31.18 -4.59 -26.25
C GLN A 510 -32.33 -4.52 -27.26
N GLU A 511 -32.62 -5.60 -28.00
CA GLU A 511 -33.78 -5.67 -28.90
C GLU A 511 -35.11 -5.45 -28.17
N MET A 512 -35.21 -5.93 -26.94
CA MET A 512 -36.36 -5.72 -26.05
C MET A 512 -36.42 -4.30 -25.45
N GLY A 513 -35.42 -3.44 -25.70
CA GLY A 513 -35.34 -2.08 -25.18
C GLY A 513 -35.01 -1.99 -23.69
N VAL A 514 -34.42 -3.05 -23.10
CA VAL A 514 -34.11 -3.11 -21.66
C VAL A 514 -32.75 -2.48 -21.33
N LEU A 515 -31.78 -2.58 -22.24
CA LEU A 515 -30.42 -2.05 -22.07
C LEU A 515 -29.73 -1.75 -23.42
N GLN A 516 -28.51 -1.22 -23.35
CA GLN A 516 -27.60 -1.06 -24.48
C GLN A 516 -26.40 -2.01 -24.34
N HIS A 517 -26.07 -2.73 -25.41
CA HIS A 517 -24.97 -3.69 -25.47
C HIS A 517 -23.93 -3.29 -26.52
N ARG A 518 -22.64 -3.45 -26.21
CA ARG A 518 -21.51 -3.22 -27.11
C ARG A 518 -20.51 -4.37 -27.01
N ASN A 519 -20.02 -4.85 -28.17
CA ASN A 519 -18.87 -5.74 -28.21
C ASN A 519 -17.57 -4.95 -27.97
N ASN A 520 -16.69 -5.46 -27.12
CA ASN A 520 -15.42 -4.83 -26.73
C ASN A 520 -14.19 -5.71 -27.04
N ASP A 521 -14.29 -6.66 -27.97
CA ASP A 521 -13.25 -7.65 -28.25
C ASP A 521 -11.99 -7.04 -28.85
N ILE A 522 -12.15 -5.92 -29.57
CA ILE A 522 -11.08 -5.18 -30.24
C ILE A 522 -10.55 -4.04 -29.34
N TRP A 523 -10.51 -4.28 -28.02
CA TRP A 523 -9.99 -3.31 -27.06
C TRP A 523 -8.48 -3.11 -27.22
N LYS A 524 -7.97 -1.96 -26.76
CA LYS A 524 -6.54 -1.60 -26.82
C LYS A 524 -6.05 -1.12 -25.45
N GLY A 525 -4.74 -1.24 -25.22
CA GLY A 525 -4.08 -0.78 -24.00
C GLY A 525 -3.88 -1.90 -22.98
N ASN A 526 -3.94 -1.58 -21.69
CA ASN A 526 -3.59 -2.52 -20.60
C ASN A 526 -4.81 -3.17 -19.90
N SER A 527 -6.03 -2.69 -20.15
CA SER A 527 -7.24 -3.25 -19.53
C SER A 527 -8.46 -3.09 -20.43
N PRO A 528 -9.20 -4.18 -20.74
CA PRO A 528 -10.44 -4.13 -21.50
C PRO A 528 -11.50 -3.27 -20.81
N GLN A 529 -11.60 -3.38 -19.47
CA GLN A 529 -12.55 -2.61 -18.68
C GLN A 529 -12.28 -1.10 -18.77
N GLN A 530 -11.03 -0.67 -18.64
CA GLN A 530 -10.72 0.75 -18.75
C GLN A 530 -10.97 1.29 -20.16
N TYR A 531 -10.73 0.46 -21.19
CA TYR A 531 -11.05 0.80 -22.57
C TYR A 531 -12.56 1.01 -22.76
N ALA A 532 -13.39 0.06 -22.30
CA ALA A 532 -14.85 0.16 -22.32
C ALA A 532 -15.36 1.43 -21.61
N LEU A 533 -14.83 1.72 -20.41
CA LEU A 533 -15.19 2.92 -19.65
C LEU A 533 -14.84 4.23 -20.36
N ASN A 534 -13.74 4.27 -21.11
CA ASN A 534 -13.37 5.45 -21.91
C ASN A 534 -14.29 5.61 -23.13
N GLN A 535 -14.74 4.50 -23.71
CA GLN A 535 -15.67 4.51 -24.84
C GLN A 535 -17.09 4.89 -24.39
N ALA A 536 -17.50 4.44 -23.20
CA ALA A 536 -18.80 4.75 -22.61
C ALA A 536 -19.07 6.26 -22.50
N LEU A 537 -18.06 7.09 -22.22
CA LEU A 537 -18.18 8.55 -22.17
C LEU A 537 -18.63 9.20 -23.49
N LYS A 538 -18.54 8.46 -24.61
CA LYS A 538 -18.94 8.93 -25.94
C LYS A 538 -20.35 8.50 -26.33
N GLU A 539 -20.97 7.61 -25.56
CA GLU A 539 -22.29 7.06 -25.84
C GLU A 539 -23.38 7.99 -25.30
N ASP A 540 -24.44 8.18 -26.08
CA ASP A 540 -25.51 9.12 -25.72
C ASP A 540 -26.25 8.68 -24.45
N VAL A 541 -26.37 7.38 -24.19
CA VAL A 541 -26.95 6.84 -22.94
C VAL A 541 -26.20 7.31 -21.68
N ILE A 542 -24.89 7.52 -21.76
CA ILE A 542 -24.08 8.02 -20.65
C ILE A 542 -24.11 9.55 -20.61
N ARG A 543 -24.00 10.22 -21.76
CA ARG A 543 -24.08 11.70 -21.84
C ARG A 543 -25.39 12.23 -21.30
N ASN A 544 -26.47 11.49 -21.52
CA ASN A 544 -27.83 11.83 -21.10
C ASN A 544 -28.24 11.22 -19.75
N ALA A 545 -27.32 10.55 -19.06
CA ALA A 545 -27.58 9.98 -17.74
C ALA A 545 -27.75 11.10 -16.68
N GLU A 546 -28.65 10.89 -15.73
CA GLU A 546 -28.76 11.70 -14.51
C GLU A 546 -27.68 11.28 -13.49
N TRP A 547 -27.55 9.96 -13.29
CA TRP A 547 -26.55 9.32 -12.46
C TRP A 547 -25.84 8.23 -13.23
N ILE A 548 -24.53 8.15 -13.08
CA ILE A 548 -23.68 7.13 -13.69
C ILE A 548 -23.14 6.23 -12.57
N ILE A 549 -23.27 4.93 -12.78
CA ILE A 549 -22.89 3.90 -11.81
C ILE A 549 -21.99 2.90 -12.54
N HIS A 550 -20.79 2.65 -12.01
CA HIS A 550 -19.96 1.56 -12.51
C HIS A 550 -19.79 0.50 -11.43
N ILE A 551 -20.40 -0.66 -11.64
CA ILE A 551 -20.38 -1.83 -10.76
C ILE A 551 -20.25 -3.11 -11.59
N ASP A 552 -19.71 -4.16 -10.97
CA ASP A 552 -19.52 -5.47 -11.58
C ASP A 552 -20.79 -6.34 -11.42
N VAL A 553 -20.96 -7.39 -12.23
CA VAL A 553 -22.19 -8.23 -12.22
C VAL A 553 -22.33 -9.10 -10.95
N ASP A 554 -21.28 -9.17 -10.13
CA ASP A 554 -21.28 -9.77 -8.80
C ASP A 554 -21.48 -8.72 -7.69
N GLU A 555 -21.91 -7.50 -8.03
CA GLU A 555 -22.19 -6.41 -7.09
C GLU A 555 -23.66 -5.96 -7.19
N PHE A 556 -24.33 -5.85 -6.04
CA PHE A 556 -25.76 -5.50 -5.92
C PHE A 556 -25.94 -4.31 -4.97
N ILE A 557 -26.61 -3.27 -5.44
CA ILE A 557 -26.90 -2.08 -4.63
C ILE A 557 -28.03 -2.41 -3.65
N ASN A 558 -27.72 -2.51 -2.36
CA ASN A 558 -28.67 -2.73 -1.29
C ASN A 558 -29.06 -1.38 -0.66
N VAL A 559 -30.15 -0.79 -1.15
CA VAL A 559 -30.74 0.42 -0.54
C VAL A 559 -31.57 0.00 0.67
N ARG A 560 -31.30 0.62 1.81
CA ARG A 560 -31.85 0.21 3.12
C ARG A 560 -32.79 1.23 3.74
N CYS A 561 -33.01 2.38 3.09
CA CYS A 561 -33.98 3.40 3.50
C CYS A 561 -35.25 3.37 2.65
N GLY A 562 -36.33 3.96 3.19
CA GLY A 562 -37.63 4.07 2.49
C GLY A 562 -38.16 2.72 2.01
N ASN A 563 -38.60 2.66 0.75
CA ASN A 563 -39.02 1.45 0.06
C ASN A 563 -37.85 0.75 -0.68
N GLY A 564 -36.61 1.02 -0.27
CA GLY A 564 -35.42 0.39 -0.82
C GLY A 564 -35.13 0.82 -2.26
N THR A 565 -35.56 1.99 -2.70
CA THR A 565 -35.32 2.48 -4.08
C THR A 565 -34.22 3.54 -4.13
N LEU A 566 -33.59 3.72 -5.29
CA LEU A 566 -32.64 4.82 -5.50
C LEU A 566 -33.31 6.19 -5.26
N SER A 567 -34.60 6.34 -5.57
CA SER A 567 -35.35 7.57 -5.29
C SER A 567 -35.40 7.87 -3.79
N ASP A 568 -35.78 6.87 -2.97
CA ASP A 568 -35.79 7.01 -1.51
C ASP A 568 -34.41 7.36 -0.96
N PHE A 569 -33.35 6.81 -1.56
CA PHE A 569 -31.99 7.13 -1.17
C PHE A 569 -31.63 8.59 -1.51
N PHE A 570 -31.90 9.04 -2.74
CA PHE A 570 -31.58 10.41 -3.16
C PHE A 570 -32.31 11.47 -2.33
N GLU A 571 -33.56 11.20 -1.91
CA GLU A 571 -34.30 12.07 -0.99
C GLU A 571 -33.62 12.24 0.38
N ARG A 572 -32.86 11.24 0.84
CA ARG A 572 -32.09 11.32 2.09
C ARG A 572 -30.78 12.07 1.96
N VAL A 573 -30.24 12.19 0.74
CA VAL A 573 -28.97 12.86 0.45
C VAL A 573 -29.08 13.83 -0.74
N PRO A 574 -29.98 14.82 -0.68
CA PRO A 574 -30.32 15.65 -1.84
C PRO A 574 -29.14 16.48 -2.39
N GLU A 575 -28.14 16.76 -1.56
CA GLU A 575 -26.94 17.51 -1.94
C GLU A 575 -25.83 16.63 -2.51
N ALA A 576 -25.94 15.30 -2.43
CA ALA A 576 -24.88 14.41 -2.89
C ALA A 576 -24.73 14.47 -4.42
N THR A 577 -23.48 14.55 -4.86
CA THR A 577 -23.11 14.33 -6.27
C THR A 577 -22.35 13.04 -6.45
N ASN A 578 -21.85 12.45 -5.38
CA ASN A 578 -21.07 11.23 -5.37
C ASN A 578 -21.41 10.40 -4.14
N VAL A 579 -21.63 9.10 -4.34
CA VAL A 579 -21.95 8.15 -3.29
C VAL A 579 -20.90 7.06 -3.31
N ALA A 580 -20.07 7.02 -2.27
CA ALA A 580 -19.15 5.91 -2.04
C ALA A 580 -19.95 4.72 -1.50
N MET A 581 -20.32 3.81 -2.41
CA MET A 581 -21.08 2.60 -2.09
C MET A 581 -20.11 1.57 -1.50
N THR A 582 -19.93 1.62 -0.18
CA THR A 582 -19.02 0.73 0.56
C THR A 582 -19.37 -0.73 0.32
N TRP A 583 -18.37 -1.54 -0.03
CA TRP A 583 -18.56 -2.98 -0.18
C TRP A 583 -18.93 -3.65 1.13
N ARG A 584 -19.81 -4.64 1.03
CA ARG A 584 -19.98 -5.72 1.98
C ARG A 584 -19.65 -7.02 1.24
N LEU A 585 -18.55 -7.67 1.60
CA LEU A 585 -18.13 -8.90 0.91
C LEU A 585 -18.97 -10.08 1.42
N PHE A 586 -19.58 -10.84 0.52
CA PHE A 586 -20.34 -12.06 0.81
C PHE A 586 -19.54 -13.29 0.40
N GLY A 587 -19.52 -14.29 1.28
CA GLY A 587 -18.86 -15.56 1.06
C GLY A 587 -19.70 -16.54 0.26
N HIS A 588 -19.15 -17.73 0.05
CA HIS A 588 -19.82 -18.78 -0.73
C HIS A 588 -20.97 -19.47 0.02
N ASN A 589 -21.15 -19.18 1.31
CA ASN A 589 -22.27 -19.66 2.13
C ASN A 589 -22.43 -21.20 2.17
N GLY A 590 -21.34 -21.94 2.01
CA GLY A 590 -21.37 -23.41 1.90
C GLY A 590 -21.98 -23.93 0.58
N VAL A 591 -22.31 -23.05 -0.37
CA VAL A 591 -22.86 -23.42 -1.67
C VAL A 591 -21.73 -23.91 -2.55
N THR A 592 -21.69 -25.23 -2.76
CA THR A 592 -20.60 -25.87 -3.50
C THR A 592 -20.89 -25.99 -4.99
N ARG A 593 -22.16 -26.19 -5.36
CA ARG A 593 -22.60 -26.39 -6.74
C ARG A 593 -23.23 -25.14 -7.35
N LEU A 594 -23.05 -24.97 -8.66
CA LEU A 594 -23.71 -23.94 -9.45
C LEU A 594 -25.19 -24.30 -9.67
N SER A 595 -26.07 -23.36 -9.33
CA SER A 595 -27.52 -23.49 -9.44
C SER A 595 -28.11 -22.26 -10.17
N ASP A 596 -29.39 -22.36 -10.55
CA ASP A 596 -30.16 -21.27 -11.16
C ASP A 596 -30.98 -20.48 -10.12
N THR A 597 -30.63 -20.60 -8.84
CA THR A 597 -31.28 -19.86 -7.76
C THR A 597 -30.68 -18.45 -7.69
N PHE A 598 -31.48 -17.45 -7.28
CA PHE A 598 -30.99 -16.08 -7.17
C PHE A 598 -29.82 -15.95 -6.20
N VAL A 599 -28.77 -15.24 -6.62
CA VAL A 599 -27.59 -14.90 -5.82
C VAL A 599 -28.03 -14.25 -4.51
N VAL A 600 -28.92 -13.25 -4.56
CA VAL A 600 -29.36 -12.52 -3.35
C VAL A 600 -30.21 -13.38 -2.40
N GLU A 601 -30.73 -14.51 -2.88
CA GLU A 601 -31.49 -15.49 -2.08
C GLU A 601 -30.55 -16.53 -1.43
N GLN A 602 -29.54 -16.99 -2.17
CA GLN A 602 -28.59 -18.03 -1.75
C GLN A 602 -27.53 -17.57 -0.75
N PHE A 603 -26.96 -16.38 -0.95
CA PHE A 603 -25.78 -15.93 -0.21
C PHE A 603 -26.16 -14.87 0.82
N ASP A 604 -26.30 -15.27 2.08
CA ASP A 604 -26.69 -14.38 3.19
C ASP A 604 -25.65 -14.24 4.31
N THR A 605 -24.47 -14.83 4.14
CA THR A 605 -23.33 -14.62 5.04
C THR A 605 -22.24 -13.74 4.42
N CYS A 606 -21.63 -12.89 5.24
CA CYS A 606 -20.81 -11.77 4.83
C CYS A 606 -19.72 -11.38 5.84
N ALA A 607 -18.86 -10.46 5.41
CA ALA A 607 -17.81 -9.85 6.21
C ALA A 607 -18.39 -9.01 7.37
N PRO A 608 -17.64 -8.72 8.44
CA PRO A 608 -18.10 -7.79 9.48
C PRO A 608 -18.26 -6.35 8.98
N LYS A 609 -19.17 -5.55 9.58
CA LYS A 609 -19.30 -4.11 9.28
C LYS A 609 -18.01 -3.36 9.58
N PHE A 610 -17.41 -3.63 10.73
CA PHE A 610 -16.12 -3.07 11.08
C PHE A 610 -15.02 -4.06 10.72
N CYS A 611 -14.32 -3.83 9.61
CA CYS A 611 -13.21 -4.67 9.15
C CYS A 611 -12.14 -3.83 8.44
N PRO A 612 -11.31 -3.06 9.19
CA PRO A 612 -10.37 -2.10 8.59
C PRO A 612 -9.24 -2.74 7.78
N LYS A 613 -9.06 -4.06 7.95
CA LYS A 613 -8.03 -4.90 7.32
C LYS A 613 -8.68 -6.22 6.89
N PRO A 614 -8.20 -6.85 5.79
CA PRO A 614 -7.38 -6.24 4.76
C PRO A 614 -8.12 -5.05 4.12
N HIS A 615 -7.39 -4.11 3.54
CA HIS A 615 -7.98 -2.85 3.05
C HIS A 615 -9.11 -3.06 2.02
N THR A 616 -9.09 -4.20 1.33
CA THR A 616 -10.08 -4.59 0.32
C THR A 616 -11.50 -4.66 0.87
N VAL A 617 -11.71 -5.00 2.14
CA VAL A 617 -13.06 -5.17 2.73
C VAL A 617 -13.84 -3.85 2.75
N TRP A 618 -13.15 -2.71 2.80
CA TRP A 618 -13.75 -1.38 2.78
C TRP A 618 -13.56 -0.65 1.46
N GLY A 619 -13.21 -1.36 0.38
CA GLY A 619 -13.27 -0.79 -0.96
C GLY A 619 -14.70 -0.33 -1.27
N PHE A 620 -14.83 0.62 -2.20
CA PHE A 620 -16.14 1.06 -2.68
C PHE A 620 -16.15 1.19 -4.20
N LYS A 621 -17.36 1.16 -4.76
CA LYS A 621 -17.66 1.73 -6.08
C LYS A 621 -18.42 3.02 -5.92
N THR A 622 -18.41 3.86 -6.94
CA THR A 622 -19.06 5.17 -6.88
C THR A 622 -20.24 5.23 -7.83
N MET A 623 -21.38 5.66 -7.29
CA MET A 623 -22.49 6.22 -8.06
C MET A 623 -22.33 7.75 -8.05
N PHE A 624 -22.32 8.40 -9.21
CA PHE A 624 -22.10 9.85 -9.29
C PHE A 624 -23.04 10.53 -10.26
N ARG A 625 -23.45 11.75 -9.90
CA ARG A 625 -24.35 12.58 -10.67
C ARG A 625 -23.60 13.15 -11.87
N ASN A 626 -24.22 13.11 -13.04
CA ASN A 626 -23.59 13.54 -14.28
C ASN A 626 -23.67 15.07 -14.46
N ILE A 627 -22.96 15.81 -13.60
CA ILE A 627 -22.91 17.27 -13.63
C ILE A 627 -21.75 17.82 -14.48
N GLY A 628 -21.08 16.95 -15.25
CA GLY A 628 -19.90 17.31 -16.06
C GLY A 628 -18.60 17.48 -15.26
N ALA A 629 -18.57 17.14 -13.97
CA ALA A 629 -17.42 17.41 -13.09
C ALA A 629 -16.20 16.50 -13.34
N TYR A 630 -16.33 15.41 -14.08
CA TYR A 630 -15.26 14.41 -14.21
C TYR A 630 -15.01 14.06 -15.67
N GLU A 631 -13.74 14.07 -16.10
CA GLU A 631 -13.36 13.69 -17.47
C GLU A 631 -13.26 12.17 -17.67
N LYS A 632 -13.22 11.37 -16.60
CA LYS A 632 -12.92 9.95 -16.68
C LYS A 632 -13.75 9.10 -15.72
N ILE A 633 -14.32 8.00 -16.24
CA ILE A 633 -14.87 6.90 -15.43
C ILE A 633 -13.74 5.89 -15.15
N SER A 634 -13.61 5.46 -13.90
CA SER A 634 -12.64 4.45 -13.47
C SER A 634 -13.30 3.38 -12.61
N CYS A 635 -12.57 2.30 -12.33
CA CYS A 635 -13.09 1.11 -11.69
C CYS A 635 -13.70 1.32 -10.29
N HIS A 636 -13.25 2.32 -9.52
CA HIS A 636 -13.73 2.62 -8.16
C HIS A 636 -14.42 3.97 -8.01
N ARG A 637 -13.92 4.99 -8.72
CA ARG A 637 -14.42 6.37 -8.67
C ARG A 637 -14.22 7.09 -10.00
N PRO A 638 -15.03 8.11 -10.31
CA PRO A 638 -14.66 9.02 -11.38
C PRO A 638 -13.37 9.77 -11.03
N ASN A 639 -12.58 10.11 -12.05
CA ASN A 639 -11.26 10.74 -11.93
C ASN A 639 -11.20 12.01 -12.79
N LYS A 640 -10.13 12.79 -12.59
CA LYS A 640 -9.89 14.07 -13.27
C LYS A 640 -11.05 15.04 -13.04
N LEU A 641 -11.19 15.45 -11.78
CA LEU A 641 -12.14 16.45 -11.37
C LEU A 641 -11.78 17.80 -12.01
N ASP A 642 -12.76 18.44 -12.66
CA ASP A 642 -12.65 19.82 -13.12
C ASP A 642 -12.64 20.77 -11.90
N GLU A 643 -11.56 21.51 -11.74
CA GLU A 643 -11.35 22.42 -10.62
C GLU A 643 -12.42 23.53 -10.55
N THR A 644 -12.99 23.93 -11.70
CA THR A 644 -14.06 24.93 -11.77
C THR A 644 -15.38 24.41 -11.20
N LEU A 645 -15.56 23.09 -11.16
CA LEU A 645 -16.76 22.42 -10.65
C LEU A 645 -16.56 21.82 -9.24
N ARG A 646 -15.36 21.92 -8.66
CA ARG A 646 -15.03 21.34 -7.35
C ARG A 646 -15.99 21.76 -6.25
N SER A 647 -16.37 23.04 -6.20
CA SER A 647 -17.29 23.57 -5.18
C SER A 647 -18.71 22.97 -5.25
N ARG A 648 -19.07 22.36 -6.38
CA ARG A 648 -20.36 21.69 -6.61
C ARG A 648 -20.32 20.20 -6.27
N VAL A 649 -19.14 19.65 -5.97
CA VAL A 649 -18.97 18.22 -5.69
C VAL A 649 -19.17 17.94 -4.20
N LYS A 650 -20.04 16.97 -3.90
CA LYS A 650 -20.33 16.49 -2.55
C LYS A 650 -20.32 14.97 -2.53
N TRP A 651 -19.40 14.40 -1.76
CA TRP A 651 -19.31 12.97 -1.53
C TRP A 651 -19.96 12.57 -0.22
N VAL A 652 -20.78 11.52 -0.27
CA VAL A 652 -21.35 10.87 0.92
C VAL A 652 -20.98 9.39 0.96
N ASN A 653 -20.87 8.83 2.16
CA ASN A 653 -20.71 7.38 2.36
C ASN A 653 -22.06 6.65 2.35
N GLY A 654 -22.05 5.32 2.55
CA GLY A 654 -23.26 4.51 2.62
C GLY A 654 -24.23 4.85 3.76
N SER A 655 -23.82 5.63 4.77
CA SER A 655 -24.73 6.17 5.80
C SER A 655 -25.22 7.60 5.50
N GLY A 656 -24.83 8.18 4.36
CA GLY A 656 -25.17 9.55 3.96
C GLY A 656 -24.29 10.64 4.60
N HIS A 657 -23.23 10.28 5.31
CA HIS A 657 -22.32 11.24 5.93
C HIS A 657 -21.30 11.78 4.92
N ASP A 658 -20.99 13.07 5.03
CA ASP A 658 -20.01 13.73 4.17
C ASP A 658 -18.61 13.13 4.32
N MET A 659 -17.97 12.83 3.19
CA MET A 659 -16.58 12.38 3.10
C MET A 659 -15.79 13.11 2.01
N THR A 660 -16.28 14.24 1.51
CA THR A 660 -15.71 15.00 0.38
C THR A 660 -14.23 15.30 0.56
N ALA A 661 -13.84 15.79 1.73
CA ALA A 661 -12.45 16.12 2.03
C ALA A 661 -11.50 14.90 2.02
N GLU A 662 -12.02 13.68 2.17
CA GLU A 662 -11.21 12.46 2.17
C GLU A 662 -11.00 11.90 0.76
N VAL A 663 -11.99 12.03 -0.14
CA VAL A 663 -12.02 11.26 -1.40
C VAL A 663 -12.20 12.05 -2.70
N ALA A 664 -12.36 13.38 -2.64
CA ALA A 664 -12.49 14.20 -3.84
C ALA A 664 -11.30 14.02 -4.79
N ASP A 665 -10.07 14.00 -4.25
CA ASP A 665 -8.85 13.95 -5.07
C ASP A 665 -8.29 12.55 -5.29
N ASN A 666 -8.35 11.68 -4.28
CA ASN A 666 -7.79 10.32 -4.33
C ASN A 666 -8.49 9.38 -3.34
N GLY A 667 -8.31 8.07 -3.51
CA GLY A 667 -8.90 7.04 -2.65
C GLY A 667 -9.76 6.03 -3.40
N TRP A 668 -9.89 4.83 -2.84
CA TRP A 668 -10.72 3.74 -3.38
C TRP A 668 -11.45 2.95 -2.28
N ARG A 669 -11.31 3.39 -1.03
CA ARG A 669 -11.82 2.72 0.17
C ARG A 669 -12.18 3.72 1.26
N ASN A 670 -13.07 3.33 2.15
CA ASN A 670 -13.37 4.08 3.36
C ASN A 670 -12.27 3.90 4.42
N SER A 671 -12.21 4.84 5.37
CA SER A 671 -11.40 4.73 6.58
C SER A 671 -12.29 4.53 7.81
N LYS A 672 -11.67 4.42 9.00
CA LYS A 672 -12.42 4.36 10.27
C LYS A 672 -13.31 5.59 10.50
N LYS A 673 -13.04 6.72 9.82
CA LYS A 673 -13.82 7.95 9.94
C LYS A 673 -15.01 8.00 8.98
N SER A 674 -14.91 7.32 7.84
CA SER A 674 -15.86 7.43 6.73
C SER A 674 -16.59 6.13 6.40
N VAL A 675 -16.31 5.01 7.06
CA VAL A 675 -17.07 3.76 6.86
C VAL A 675 -18.54 3.96 7.30
N GLY A 676 -19.47 3.52 6.47
CA GLY A 676 -20.91 3.72 6.68
C GLY A 676 -21.73 2.89 5.70
N TYR A 677 -22.95 2.57 6.13
CA TYR A 677 -23.78 1.47 5.63
C TYR A 677 -25.30 1.78 5.77
N ASP A 678 -25.71 2.65 6.68
CA ASP A 678 -27.11 2.69 7.16
C ASP A 678 -28.18 2.97 6.08
N LEU A 679 -27.85 3.73 5.03
CA LEU A 679 -28.77 4.05 3.95
C LEU A 679 -28.56 3.18 2.71
N LEU A 680 -27.31 2.83 2.41
CA LEU A 680 -26.92 2.09 1.21
C LEU A 680 -25.65 1.27 1.46
N GLN A 681 -25.62 0.06 0.89
CA GLN A 681 -24.46 -0.83 0.88
C GLN A 681 -24.32 -1.48 -0.49
N LEU A 682 -23.09 -1.79 -0.90
CA LEU A 682 -22.83 -2.56 -2.10
C LEU A 682 -22.50 -4.01 -1.72
N ASN A 683 -23.46 -4.92 -1.87
CA ASN A 683 -23.24 -6.34 -1.60
C ASN A 683 -22.37 -6.92 -2.72
N HIS A 684 -21.21 -7.48 -2.38
CA HIS A 684 -20.27 -8.04 -3.35
C HIS A 684 -20.14 -9.56 -3.19
N TYR A 685 -20.72 -10.30 -4.13
CA TYR A 685 -20.78 -11.76 -4.20
C TYR A 685 -19.63 -12.32 -5.05
N ALA A 686 -18.40 -11.96 -4.72
CA ALA A 686 -17.22 -12.17 -5.57
C ALA A 686 -16.97 -13.65 -5.95
N LEU A 687 -17.36 -14.59 -5.08
CA LEU A 687 -17.16 -16.03 -5.30
C LEU A 687 -18.42 -16.71 -5.85
N ARG A 688 -19.59 -16.33 -5.30
CA ARG A 688 -20.84 -17.09 -5.44
C ARG A 688 -20.59 -18.54 -4.97
N SER A 689 -20.92 -19.56 -5.74
CA SER A 689 -20.62 -20.95 -5.37
C SER A 689 -19.15 -21.32 -5.57
N ALA A 690 -18.70 -22.42 -4.95
CA ALA A 690 -17.34 -22.94 -5.16
C ALA A 690 -17.06 -23.32 -6.64
N GLU A 691 -18.04 -23.89 -7.35
CA GLU A 691 -17.93 -24.14 -8.80
C GLU A 691 -17.84 -22.85 -9.63
N SER A 692 -18.60 -21.81 -9.27
CA SER A 692 -18.50 -20.49 -9.90
C SER A 692 -17.10 -19.88 -9.72
N PHE A 693 -16.48 -20.07 -8.55
CA PHE A 693 -15.10 -19.66 -8.31
C PHE A 693 -14.10 -20.34 -9.25
N LEU A 694 -14.26 -21.62 -9.57
CA LEU A 694 -13.38 -22.31 -10.53
C LEU A 694 -13.50 -21.69 -11.93
N ILE A 695 -14.72 -21.42 -12.38
CA ILE A 695 -14.97 -20.76 -13.67
C ILE A 695 -14.37 -19.35 -13.67
N LYS A 696 -14.50 -18.62 -12.55
CA LYS A 696 -13.86 -17.30 -12.36
C LYS A 696 -12.33 -17.39 -12.46
N ARG A 697 -11.69 -18.40 -11.85
CA ARG A 697 -10.25 -18.66 -11.99
C ARG A 697 -9.88 -18.89 -13.45
N GLN A 698 -10.63 -19.72 -14.17
CA GLN A 698 -10.32 -20.08 -15.55
C GLN A 698 -10.40 -18.88 -16.52
N ARG A 699 -11.37 -17.98 -16.34
CA ARG A 699 -11.53 -16.81 -17.24
C ARG A 699 -10.65 -15.61 -16.89
N GLY A 700 -10.14 -15.50 -15.65
CA GLY A 700 -9.34 -14.35 -15.19
C GLY A 700 -10.16 -13.09 -14.82
N ARG A 701 -9.49 -11.95 -14.62
CA ARG A 701 -10.12 -10.65 -14.25
C ARG A 701 -10.05 -9.63 -15.39
N ALA A 702 -11.10 -8.82 -15.56
CA ALA A 702 -11.15 -7.76 -16.58
C ALA A 702 -10.19 -6.57 -16.33
N LEU A 703 -9.82 -6.31 -15.06
CA LEU A 703 -8.90 -5.22 -14.71
C LEU A 703 -7.42 -5.66 -14.63
N HIS A 704 -7.16 -6.90 -14.23
CA HIS A 704 -5.82 -7.45 -14.00
C HIS A 704 -5.68 -8.79 -14.73
N VAL A 705 -5.44 -8.72 -16.03
CA VAL A 705 -5.38 -9.91 -16.91
C VAL A 705 -4.17 -10.82 -16.61
N ASP A 706 -3.09 -10.27 -16.01
CA ASP A 706 -1.85 -11.01 -15.74
C ASP A 706 -1.74 -11.64 -14.34
N ARG A 707 -2.81 -11.60 -13.53
CA ARG A 707 -2.80 -12.16 -12.16
C ARG A 707 -3.64 -13.44 -12.08
N SER A 708 -3.01 -14.57 -11.81
CA SER A 708 -3.69 -15.83 -11.53
C SER A 708 -4.55 -15.73 -10.26
N ILE A 709 -5.82 -16.09 -10.35
CA ILE A 709 -6.73 -16.22 -9.19
C ILE A 709 -6.44 -17.58 -8.53
N GLY A 710 -5.90 -17.56 -7.32
CA GLY A 710 -5.63 -18.76 -6.52
C GLY A 710 -6.29 -18.72 -5.14
N ILE A 711 -5.86 -19.60 -4.24
CA ILE A 711 -6.40 -19.70 -2.87
C ILE A 711 -6.31 -18.39 -2.08
N ASN A 712 -5.29 -17.55 -2.35
CA ASN A 712 -5.15 -16.23 -1.75
C ASN A 712 -6.28 -15.25 -2.12
N TYR A 713 -6.93 -15.45 -3.27
CA TYR A 713 -8.13 -14.70 -3.62
C TYR A 713 -9.34 -15.19 -2.82
N TRP A 714 -9.51 -16.51 -2.70
CA TRP A 714 -10.54 -17.12 -1.86
C TRP A 714 -10.44 -16.64 -0.41
N ILE A 715 -9.26 -16.68 0.20
CA ILE A 715 -9.01 -16.17 1.57
C ILE A 715 -9.54 -14.73 1.74
N ARG A 716 -9.28 -13.86 0.75
CA ARG A 716 -9.66 -12.44 0.81
C ARG A 716 -11.14 -12.16 0.55
N MET A 717 -11.82 -13.04 -0.18
CA MET A 717 -13.19 -12.79 -0.67
C MET A 717 -14.27 -13.66 -0.01
N ASP A 718 -13.92 -14.81 0.55
CA ASP A 718 -14.90 -15.73 1.14
C ASP A 718 -15.28 -15.31 2.56
N TRP A 719 -16.27 -14.45 2.75
CA TRP A 719 -16.67 -14.03 4.09
C TRP A 719 -18.01 -14.63 4.51
N SER A 720 -18.01 -15.57 5.44
CA SER A 720 -19.22 -16.28 5.88
C SER A 720 -19.47 -16.22 7.39
N ASP A 721 -18.93 -15.19 8.06
CA ASP A 721 -18.91 -15.10 9.53
C ASP A 721 -20.14 -14.41 10.13
N PHE A 722 -20.69 -13.41 9.44
CA PHE A 722 -21.89 -12.66 9.87
C PHE A 722 -23.02 -12.82 8.88
N ARG A 723 -24.26 -12.62 9.31
CA ARG A 723 -25.43 -12.73 8.45
C ARG A 723 -25.98 -11.36 8.05
N ASP A 724 -26.35 -11.20 6.79
CA ASP A 724 -27.10 -10.04 6.27
C ASP A 724 -28.16 -10.50 5.27
N ILE A 725 -29.43 -10.46 5.70
CA ILE A 725 -30.61 -10.79 4.90
C ILE A 725 -31.39 -9.55 4.46
N THR A 726 -30.88 -8.35 4.66
CA THR A 726 -31.63 -7.11 4.39
C THR A 726 -31.99 -6.95 2.91
N ILE A 727 -31.14 -7.43 2.01
CA ILE A 727 -31.39 -7.43 0.56
C ILE A 727 -32.58 -8.32 0.17
N LYS A 728 -32.91 -9.35 0.96
CA LYS A 728 -33.97 -10.32 0.67
C LYS A 728 -35.37 -9.70 0.65
N ARG A 729 -35.53 -8.51 1.24
CA ARG A 729 -36.76 -7.70 1.14
C ARG A 729 -37.13 -7.36 -0.32
N ASN A 730 -36.15 -7.41 -1.23
CA ASN A 730 -36.33 -7.19 -2.67
C ASN A 730 -36.80 -8.42 -3.44
N ILE A 731 -36.74 -9.63 -2.87
CA ILE A 731 -37.00 -10.88 -3.60
C ILE A 731 -38.34 -10.86 -4.35
N PRO A 732 -39.47 -10.41 -3.75
CA PRO A 732 -40.74 -10.39 -4.46
C PRO A 732 -40.74 -9.49 -5.71
N ARG A 733 -40.18 -8.28 -5.62
CA ARG A 733 -40.11 -7.36 -6.77
C ARG A 733 -39.06 -7.75 -7.81
N LEU A 734 -37.95 -8.34 -7.36
CA LEU A 734 -36.96 -8.97 -8.25
C LEU A 734 -37.63 -10.10 -9.04
N ARG A 735 -38.35 -11.02 -8.37
CA ARG A 735 -39.03 -12.14 -9.01
C ARG A 735 -40.02 -11.65 -10.06
N ALA A 736 -40.83 -10.65 -9.74
CA ALA A 736 -41.79 -10.08 -10.69
C ALA A 736 -41.11 -9.54 -11.97
N GLU A 737 -40.01 -8.79 -11.84
CA GLU A 737 -39.28 -8.26 -13.00
C GLU A 737 -38.53 -9.36 -13.77
N TYR A 738 -37.94 -10.32 -13.06
CA TYR A 738 -37.25 -11.46 -13.66
C TYR A 738 -38.21 -12.34 -14.46
N ASP A 739 -39.38 -12.67 -13.90
CA ASP A 739 -40.41 -13.48 -14.57
C ASP A 739 -40.94 -12.76 -15.82
N ARG A 740 -41.06 -11.43 -15.77
CA ARG A 740 -41.41 -10.61 -16.95
C ARG A 740 -40.37 -10.72 -18.06
N LEU A 741 -39.08 -10.70 -17.74
CA LEU A 741 -38.01 -10.89 -18.74
C LEU A 741 -38.02 -12.31 -19.29
N MET A 742 -38.17 -13.32 -18.43
CA MET A 742 -38.17 -14.75 -18.79
C MET A 742 -39.40 -15.21 -19.59
N ALA A 743 -40.42 -14.36 -19.71
CA ALA A 743 -41.54 -14.58 -20.61
C ALA A 743 -41.13 -14.55 -22.10
N ASP A 744 -40.01 -13.90 -22.44
CA ASP A 744 -39.44 -13.97 -23.80
C ASP A 744 -38.75 -15.33 -24.03
N ASP A 745 -39.28 -16.11 -24.97
CA ASP A 745 -38.80 -17.47 -25.25
C ASP A 745 -37.34 -17.51 -25.71
N THR A 746 -36.92 -16.53 -26.52
CA THR A 746 -35.54 -16.41 -27.01
C THR A 746 -34.58 -16.13 -25.87
N LEU A 747 -34.90 -15.16 -25.01
CA LEU A 747 -34.08 -14.81 -23.84
C LEU A 747 -33.96 -16.00 -22.89
N ARG A 748 -35.09 -16.67 -22.60
CA ARG A 748 -35.14 -17.86 -21.73
C ARG A 748 -34.29 -19.00 -22.29
N ALA A 749 -34.34 -19.24 -23.60
CA ALA A 749 -33.53 -20.28 -24.24
C ALA A 749 -32.02 -19.98 -24.12
N TRP A 750 -31.60 -18.74 -24.31
CA TRP A 750 -30.20 -18.34 -24.13
C TRP A 750 -29.74 -18.44 -22.68
N HIS A 751 -30.56 -18.04 -21.71
CA HIS A 751 -30.29 -18.24 -20.29
C HIS A 751 -30.05 -19.72 -19.96
N GLN A 752 -30.94 -20.60 -20.40
CA GLN A 752 -30.82 -22.05 -20.17
C GLN A 752 -29.56 -22.63 -20.84
N LYS A 753 -29.23 -22.18 -22.05
CA LYS A 753 -28.03 -22.59 -22.77
C LYS A 753 -26.76 -22.15 -22.04
N GLY A 754 -26.71 -20.91 -21.54
CA GLY A 754 -25.58 -20.41 -20.77
C GLY A 754 -25.42 -21.11 -19.42
N LEU A 755 -26.53 -21.39 -18.73
CA LEU A 755 -26.52 -22.20 -17.51
C LEU A 755 -25.97 -23.61 -17.78
N ALA A 756 -26.43 -24.27 -18.85
CA ALA A 756 -25.93 -25.59 -19.24
C ALA A 756 -24.43 -25.55 -19.59
N TRP A 757 -23.97 -24.50 -20.27
CA TRP A 757 -22.55 -24.28 -20.54
C TRP A 757 -21.74 -24.17 -19.25
N HIS A 758 -22.20 -23.39 -18.27
CA HIS A 758 -21.48 -23.21 -16.99
C HIS A 758 -21.43 -24.50 -16.18
N ARG A 759 -22.52 -25.29 -16.17
CA ARG A 759 -22.53 -26.62 -15.54
C ARG A 759 -21.52 -27.56 -16.19
N ALA A 760 -21.57 -27.68 -17.52
CA ALA A 760 -20.61 -28.50 -18.26
C ALA A 760 -19.16 -28.02 -18.06
N LYS A 761 -18.95 -26.71 -17.95
CA LYS A 761 -17.64 -26.13 -17.67
C LYS A 761 -17.17 -26.47 -16.25
N ALA A 762 -18.04 -26.41 -15.25
CA ALA A 762 -17.73 -26.83 -13.89
C ALA A 762 -17.34 -28.31 -13.85
N ASP A 763 -18.12 -29.19 -14.50
CA ASP A 763 -17.82 -30.62 -14.62
C ASP A 763 -16.45 -30.85 -15.29
N ALA A 764 -16.16 -30.15 -16.39
CA ALA A 764 -14.87 -30.24 -17.06
C ALA A 764 -13.70 -29.76 -16.18
N LEU A 765 -13.89 -28.71 -15.38
CA LEU A 765 -12.87 -28.21 -14.46
C LEU A 765 -12.63 -29.18 -13.30
N HIS A 766 -13.65 -29.91 -12.83
CA HIS A 766 -13.48 -30.97 -11.84
C HIS A 766 -12.59 -32.11 -12.34
N GLU A 767 -12.54 -32.37 -13.66
CA GLU A 767 -11.65 -33.36 -14.26
C GLU A 767 -10.19 -32.88 -14.41
N VAL A 768 -9.92 -31.59 -14.20
CA VAL A 768 -8.55 -31.05 -14.23
C VAL A 768 -7.95 -31.11 -12.82
N PRO A 769 -6.85 -31.86 -12.59
CA PRO A 769 -6.30 -32.06 -11.25
C PRO A 769 -6.02 -30.77 -10.47
N GLU A 770 -5.47 -29.74 -11.12
CA GLU A 770 -5.17 -28.44 -10.50
C GLU A 770 -6.42 -27.71 -9.99
N PHE A 771 -7.54 -27.81 -10.71
CA PHE A 771 -8.81 -27.19 -10.32
C PHE A 771 -9.52 -28.00 -9.24
N ARG A 772 -9.44 -29.33 -9.30
CA ARG A 772 -9.91 -30.23 -8.24
C ARG A 772 -9.20 -29.96 -6.92
N GLU A 773 -7.87 -29.86 -6.96
CA GLU A 773 -7.07 -29.55 -5.77
C GLU A 773 -7.43 -28.17 -5.21
N LEU A 774 -7.57 -27.15 -6.06
CA LEU A 774 -8.03 -25.83 -5.60
C LEU A 774 -9.42 -25.88 -4.96
N TYR A 775 -10.34 -26.62 -5.56
CA TYR A 775 -11.70 -26.78 -5.06
C TYR A 775 -11.70 -27.41 -3.66
N GLU A 776 -10.96 -28.50 -3.48
CA GLU A 776 -10.78 -29.17 -2.20
C GLU A 776 -10.14 -28.23 -1.17
N GLN A 777 -9.05 -27.53 -1.55
CA GLN A 777 -8.41 -26.54 -0.68
C GLN A 777 -9.37 -25.41 -0.26
N ALA A 778 -10.19 -24.91 -1.19
CA ALA A 778 -11.16 -23.86 -0.92
C ALA A 778 -12.25 -24.30 0.07
N LEU A 779 -12.76 -25.53 -0.08
CA LEU A 779 -13.80 -26.07 0.81
C LEU A 779 -13.28 -26.48 2.19
N ASP A 780 -12.04 -26.96 2.26
CA ASP A 780 -11.36 -27.28 3.52
C ASP A 780 -11.04 -26.02 4.34
N LEU A 781 -10.86 -24.89 3.67
CA LEU A 781 -10.46 -23.64 4.29
C LEU A 781 -11.64 -22.93 4.98
N LYS A 782 -11.82 -23.26 6.26
CA LYS A 782 -12.77 -22.60 7.16
C LYS A 782 -12.00 -21.72 8.15
N LEU A 783 -12.21 -20.42 8.09
CA LEU A 783 -11.57 -19.42 8.95
C LEU A 783 -12.65 -18.55 9.57
N THR A 784 -12.49 -18.21 10.85
CA THR A 784 -13.27 -17.14 11.49
C THR A 784 -12.89 -15.77 10.91
N GLU A 785 -13.66 -14.74 11.20
CA GLU A 785 -13.42 -13.39 10.70
C GLU A 785 -12.03 -12.88 11.12
N THR A 786 -11.64 -13.13 12.37
CA THR A 786 -10.34 -12.70 12.90
C THR A 786 -9.19 -13.51 12.29
N GLU A 787 -9.34 -14.82 12.12
CA GLU A 787 -8.35 -15.69 11.46
C GLU A 787 -8.15 -15.27 10.00
N ARG A 788 -9.25 -14.94 9.30
CA ARG A 788 -9.23 -14.50 7.91
C ARG A 788 -8.53 -13.16 7.75
N VAL A 789 -8.81 -12.17 8.61
CA VAL A 789 -8.07 -10.90 8.62
C VAL A 789 -6.58 -11.16 8.85
N ALA A 790 -6.25 -12.01 9.81
CA ALA A 790 -4.86 -12.32 10.15
C ALA A 790 -4.09 -12.96 9.00
N TYR A 791 -4.74 -13.89 8.30
CA TYR A 791 -4.17 -14.57 7.14
C TYR A 791 -4.06 -13.61 5.96
N ALA A 792 -5.10 -12.85 5.63
CA ALA A 792 -5.05 -11.87 4.56
C ALA A 792 -3.95 -10.81 4.78
N LEU A 793 -3.71 -10.38 6.02
CA LEU A 793 -2.61 -9.46 6.37
C LEU A 793 -1.22 -10.06 6.16
N ALA A 794 -1.05 -11.36 6.40
CA ALA A 794 0.22 -12.03 6.12
C ALA A 794 0.50 -12.04 4.61
N LEU A 795 -0.54 -12.30 3.79
CA LEU A 795 -0.44 -12.29 2.33
C LEU A 795 -0.17 -10.88 1.75
N ASP A 796 -0.75 -9.84 2.33
CA ASP A 796 -0.54 -8.44 1.88
C ASP A 796 0.87 -7.91 2.21
N MET A 797 1.64 -8.58 3.06
CA MET A 797 3.05 -8.27 3.31
C MET A 797 4.01 -8.97 2.34
N GLU A 798 3.53 -9.98 1.61
CA GLU A 798 4.27 -10.74 0.60
C GLU A 798 4.07 -10.19 -0.83
N SER A 799 3.06 -9.32 -1.04
CA SER A 799 2.76 -8.64 -2.31
C SER A 799 3.30 -7.21 -2.36
#